data_AF-A0A374WDP8-F1
#
_entry.id   AF-A0A374WDP8-F1
#
_cell.length_a   1.000
_cell.length_b   1.000
_cell.length_c   1.000
_cell.angle_alpha   90.00
_cell.angle_beta   90.00
_cell.angle_gamma   90.00
#
_symmetry.space_group_name_H-M   'P 1'
#
loop_
_entity.id
_entity.type
_entity.pdbx_description
1 polymer ?
#
loop_
_entity_poly.entity_id
_entity_poly.type
_entity_poly.pdbx_seq_one_letter_code
_entity_poly.pdbx_strand_id
1 'polypeptide(L)'
;MNIRELLKKTTLAAILCATMATSAWAQSVAWTTAKGAQSPIDFSTEQAVGALSTATTITATGTWSAAQVTNLQAALKSDGNIETDNSTLLTVDMSAAVWSDGVTAASLFRQCTALTSVILPEADNANSISFFCTFYYCESLKSITNLEKFTNVNYFYSTFYDCSSLESITLPAGTSYAGINFSCAFYGCRSLKSITNLEKFTNVSSFNTTFYDCSSLESITLSADTSYASINFALAFTNCTALTSVTNLEKFTNVSSFETTFEGCKALTSITLPAGTSDASISFSYTFDGCTALTSITNLEKFTNVNNFFRTFYGCTALESITLPEGTSYAPGINFSGTFLDCKSLKSITNLEKFTNVSSFDKVFCGCSSLESVTLPAGASDTSIGFAVAFDGCTALTSVTNLEKFTNVGSFDQTFEGCSSLESITLPAGTSNASISFYYTFDGCTALTSITNLEKFTNVNNFRYAFQNCSNLTSVELGVVPTNNIVDIFKGTDPNCLKYLPAGTTTVPTNWTNCIADGKALADITLTDEKPFHCPQAFSMDGHTMTYTRTWKYATKTGGWNTLYLPFAATATADNTPLTPATGGADGDYILKTLTGSTTGTLTMTSTGTVQAYTPYLVALPGNTFGDASLEGKTVTLVSATDAVIPATPEQTEQAGAYTMYGTLADYQADNLYLLTNEADGSSFDLYTDGGGVHAFRAYITANNANALKAPRLVIGDGGGVTGIRSASVGTKEVPAISHVYSIDGRLLRTVPAEEYAHRLDGLDRGIYIVNGVKEVVR
;
A
#
# COMPACT_ATOMS: atom_id res chain seq x y z
N MET A 1 -35.10 92.28 1.06
CA MET A 1 -33.88 91.81 0.35
C MET A 1 -32.71 92.60 0.96
N ASN A 2 -31.78 92.02 1.71
CA ASN A 2 -31.18 90.71 1.55
C ASN A 2 -31.16 89.91 2.87
N ILE A 3 -32.04 88.91 2.93
CA ILE A 3 -32.07 87.83 3.93
C ILE A 3 -30.77 86.99 3.91
N ARG A 4 -29.87 87.23 2.94
CA ARG A 4 -28.52 86.63 2.84
C ARG A 4 -27.47 87.17 3.82
N GLU A 5 -27.66 88.32 4.48
CA GLU A 5 -26.69 88.80 5.50
C GLU A 5 -27.07 88.42 6.94
N LEU A 6 -28.36 88.26 7.25
CA LEU A 6 -28.77 87.78 8.58
C LEU A 6 -28.52 86.27 8.75
N LEU A 7 -28.59 85.49 7.67
CA LEU A 7 -28.22 84.07 7.63
C LEU A 7 -26.71 83.81 7.66
N LYS A 8 -25.85 84.84 7.54
CA LYS A 8 -24.39 84.71 7.67
C LYS A 8 -23.87 85.05 9.07
N LYS A 9 -24.65 85.74 9.91
CA LYS A 9 -24.27 86.04 11.31
C LYS A 9 -24.79 85.02 12.34
N THR A 10 -25.81 84.23 11.99
CA THR A 10 -26.28 83.11 12.86
C THR A 10 -25.62 81.77 12.55
N THR A 11 -25.03 81.59 11.37
CA THR A 11 -24.21 80.38 11.07
C THR A 11 -22.76 80.52 11.51
N LEU A 12 -22.20 81.73 11.64
CA LEU A 12 -20.87 81.89 12.24
C LEU A 12 -20.89 81.85 13.79
N ALA A 13 -22.00 82.22 14.44
CA ALA A 13 -22.11 82.07 15.90
C ALA A 13 -22.35 80.61 16.34
N ALA A 14 -22.94 79.77 15.47
CA ALA A 14 -23.04 78.33 15.70
C ALA A 14 -21.74 77.56 15.33
N ILE A 15 -20.90 78.14 14.46
CA ILE A 15 -19.62 77.55 14.05
C ILE A 15 -18.42 78.09 14.86
N LEU A 16 -18.58 79.20 15.59
CA LEU A 16 -17.56 79.78 16.48
C LEU A 16 -17.81 79.51 17.98
N CYS A 17 -18.98 78.97 18.37
CA CYS A 17 -19.22 78.45 19.73
C CYS A 17 -18.88 76.96 19.91
N ALA A 18 -18.41 76.26 18.87
CA ALA A 18 -17.88 74.90 18.97
C ALA A 18 -16.33 74.86 19.00
N THR A 19 -15.68 76.03 18.92
CA THR A 19 -14.22 76.18 18.93
C THR A 19 -13.75 77.23 19.93
N MET A 20 -14.28 77.22 21.16
CA MET A 20 -13.60 77.70 22.37
C MET A 20 -14.16 77.00 23.61
N ALA A 21 -13.81 75.72 23.76
CA ALA A 21 -13.50 75.16 25.06
C ALA A 21 -12.44 74.09 24.82
N THR A 22 -11.19 74.41 25.15
CA THR A 22 -10.23 73.43 25.64
C THR A 22 -10.77 72.88 26.97
N SER A 23 -11.89 72.16 26.91
CA SER A 23 -12.27 71.19 27.93
C SER A 23 -11.81 69.87 27.36
N ALA A 24 -10.81 69.26 28.01
CA ALA A 24 -10.52 67.85 27.87
C ALA A 24 -11.85 67.09 27.83
N TRP A 25 -12.18 66.44 26.71
CA TRP A 25 -13.33 65.55 26.68
C TRP A 25 -13.01 64.42 27.66
N ALA A 26 -13.73 64.40 28.79
CA ALA A 26 -13.63 63.35 29.79
C ALA A 26 -13.81 61.99 29.10
N GLN A 27 -13.12 60.95 29.59
CA GLN A 27 -13.12 59.62 28.98
C GLN A 27 -14.51 59.00 29.11
N SER A 28 -15.38 59.22 28.12
CA SER A 28 -16.80 58.91 28.24
C SER A 28 -17.18 57.72 27.37
N VAL A 29 -17.97 56.81 27.95
CA VAL A 29 -18.60 55.68 27.24
C VAL A 29 -20.11 55.91 27.16
N ALA A 30 -20.61 56.16 25.95
CA ALA A 30 -22.04 56.07 25.66
C ALA A 30 -22.40 54.61 25.37
N TRP A 31 -23.54 54.14 25.88
CA TRP A 31 -23.91 52.72 25.75
C TRP A 31 -25.42 52.52 25.65
N THR A 32 -25.82 51.39 25.08
CA THR A 32 -27.22 50.97 24.97
C THR A 32 -27.41 49.60 25.61
N THR A 33 -28.63 49.28 26.00
CA THR A 33 -29.06 47.90 26.31
C THR A 33 -30.20 47.51 25.39
N ALA A 34 -30.71 46.28 25.52
CA ALA A 34 -31.97 45.87 24.89
C ALA A 34 -33.17 46.79 25.20
N LYS A 35 -33.08 47.64 26.24
CA LYS A 35 -34.12 48.60 26.65
C LYS A 35 -33.89 50.03 26.10
N GLY A 36 -32.82 50.26 25.34
CA GLY A 36 -32.47 51.57 24.75
C GLY A 36 -31.22 52.22 25.34
N ALA A 37 -30.96 53.45 24.94
CA ALA A 37 -29.79 54.23 25.35
C ALA A 37 -29.78 54.54 26.85
N GLN A 38 -28.58 54.49 27.44
CA GLN A 38 -28.34 54.77 28.84
C GLN A 38 -27.52 56.06 29.01
N SER A 39 -27.47 56.58 30.24
CA SER A 39 -26.60 57.72 30.55
C SER A 39 -25.12 57.34 30.33
N PRO A 40 -24.32 58.19 29.68
CA PRO A 40 -22.89 57.95 29.50
C PRO A 40 -22.16 57.79 30.84
N ILE A 41 -21.16 56.93 30.86
CA ILE A 41 -20.30 56.69 32.03
C ILE A 41 -18.98 57.43 31.80
N ASP A 42 -18.57 58.23 32.77
CA ASP A 42 -17.27 58.91 32.79
C ASP A 42 -16.21 58.02 33.46
N PHE A 43 -15.19 57.62 32.72
CA PHE A 43 -14.06 56.80 33.16
C PHE A 43 -12.88 57.63 33.71
N SER A 44 -13.07 58.92 33.99
CA SER A 44 -12.07 59.73 34.69
C SER A 44 -11.81 59.26 36.13
N THR A 45 -12.76 58.54 36.74
CA THR A 45 -12.64 57.86 38.04
C THR A 45 -12.84 56.35 37.89
N GLU A 46 -12.41 55.57 38.89
CA GLU A 46 -12.63 54.11 38.93
C GLU A 46 -14.13 53.79 38.88
N GLN A 47 -14.51 52.87 38.00
CA GLN A 47 -15.92 52.50 37.76
C GLN A 47 -16.29 51.19 38.44
N ALA A 48 -17.59 51.03 38.70
CA ALA A 48 -18.11 49.79 39.26
C ALA A 48 -17.89 48.62 38.29
N VAL A 49 -17.39 47.52 38.84
CA VAL A 49 -17.36 46.22 38.18
C VAL A 49 -18.75 45.89 37.62
N GLY A 50 -18.80 45.42 36.36
CA GLY A 50 -20.05 45.04 35.70
C GLY A 50 -20.96 46.18 35.26
N ALA A 51 -20.53 47.44 35.33
CA ALA A 51 -21.33 48.59 34.91
C ALA A 51 -21.80 48.54 33.44
N LEU A 52 -21.10 47.81 32.57
CA LEU A 52 -21.40 47.61 31.16
C LEU A 52 -21.71 46.13 30.83
N SER A 53 -21.94 45.28 31.84
CA SER A 53 -22.19 43.83 31.66
C SER A 53 -23.48 43.49 30.90
N THR A 54 -24.39 44.44 30.75
CA THR A 54 -25.65 44.31 30.00
C THR A 54 -25.68 45.16 28.73
N ALA A 55 -24.57 45.82 28.40
CA ALA A 55 -24.48 46.71 27.25
C ALA A 55 -24.59 45.91 25.95
N THR A 56 -25.45 46.36 25.03
CA THR A 56 -25.54 45.83 23.67
C THR A 56 -24.63 46.58 22.70
N THR A 57 -24.41 47.89 22.92
CA THR A 57 -23.46 48.69 22.14
C THR A 57 -22.70 49.63 23.06
N ILE A 58 -21.45 49.92 22.73
CA ILE A 58 -20.66 50.97 23.40
C ILE A 58 -19.97 51.88 22.38
N THR A 59 -19.87 53.17 22.70
CA THR A 59 -19.10 54.18 21.97
C THR A 59 -18.20 54.92 22.95
N ALA A 60 -16.88 54.77 22.79
CA ALA A 60 -15.87 55.40 23.65
C ALA A 60 -15.28 56.65 22.99
N THR A 61 -15.09 57.70 23.79
CA THR A 61 -14.54 59.00 23.37
C THR A 61 -13.48 59.47 24.36
N GLY A 62 -12.66 60.45 23.96
CA GLY A 62 -11.65 61.07 24.83
C GLY A 62 -10.33 60.30 24.89
N THR A 63 -9.42 60.71 25.79
CA THR A 63 -8.06 60.15 25.89
C THR A 63 -7.94 59.13 27.02
N TRP A 64 -7.67 57.86 26.68
CA TRP A 64 -7.66 56.72 27.59
C TRP A 64 -6.26 56.33 28.02
N SER A 65 -6.06 56.16 29.32
CA SER A 65 -4.85 55.58 29.93
C SER A 65 -4.96 54.06 30.12
N ALA A 66 -3.85 53.39 30.38
CA ALA A 66 -3.82 51.95 30.63
C ALA A 66 -4.79 51.53 31.76
N ALA A 67 -4.81 52.29 32.87
CA ALA A 67 -5.73 52.04 33.98
C ALA A 67 -7.21 52.15 33.57
N GLN A 68 -7.53 53.07 32.66
CA GLN A 68 -8.90 53.27 32.20
C GLN A 68 -9.34 52.16 31.25
N VAL A 69 -8.45 51.66 30.40
CA VAL A 69 -8.73 50.48 29.57
C VAL A 69 -8.92 49.24 30.45
N THR A 70 -8.15 49.07 31.52
CA THR A 70 -8.38 48.02 32.53
C THR A 70 -9.73 48.17 33.22
N ASN A 71 -10.11 49.40 33.60
CA ASN A 71 -11.43 49.64 34.19
C ASN A 71 -12.57 49.36 33.20
N LEU A 72 -12.38 49.65 31.91
CA LEU A 72 -13.35 49.29 30.87
C LEU A 72 -13.49 47.78 30.75
N GLN A 73 -12.38 47.03 30.74
CA GLN A 73 -12.40 45.57 30.78
C GLN A 73 -13.22 45.06 31.98
N ALA A 74 -12.96 45.56 33.20
CA ALA A 74 -13.71 45.14 34.40
C ALA A 74 -15.19 45.54 34.33
N ALA A 75 -15.52 46.71 33.77
CA ALA A 75 -16.89 47.18 33.60
C ALA A 75 -17.69 46.29 32.62
N LEU A 76 -17.04 45.72 31.60
CA LEU A 76 -17.66 44.79 30.65
C LEU A 76 -18.01 43.43 31.26
N LYS A 77 -17.49 43.10 32.45
CA LYS A 77 -17.63 41.79 33.10
C LYS A 77 -18.53 41.86 34.31
N SER A 78 -19.53 40.99 34.41
CA SER A 78 -20.54 41.05 35.48
C SER A 78 -19.97 40.99 36.90
N ASP A 79 -18.85 40.30 37.09
CA ASP A 79 -18.09 40.14 38.33
C ASP A 79 -16.64 40.64 38.23
N GLY A 80 -16.28 41.26 37.10
CA GLY A 80 -14.94 41.80 36.86
C GLY A 80 -13.92 40.74 36.45
N ASN A 81 -14.30 39.46 36.43
CA ASN A 81 -13.42 38.38 36.02
C ASN A 81 -13.33 38.31 34.49
N ILE A 82 -12.11 38.31 33.96
CA ILE A 82 -11.84 38.23 32.51
C ILE A 82 -12.23 36.87 31.90
N GLU A 83 -12.47 35.86 32.75
CA GLU A 83 -12.97 34.52 32.41
C GLU A 83 -14.51 34.40 32.45
N THR A 84 -15.22 35.49 32.77
CA THR A 84 -16.68 35.54 32.72
C THR A 84 -17.15 36.01 31.35
N ASP A 85 -18.08 35.28 30.74
CA ASP A 85 -18.64 35.67 29.44
C ASP A 85 -19.38 37.01 29.48
N ASN A 86 -19.23 37.80 28.41
CA ASN A 86 -20.18 38.85 28.05
C ASN A 86 -20.93 38.44 26.78
N SER A 87 -22.14 37.92 26.98
CA SER A 87 -23.02 37.44 25.92
C SER A 87 -23.99 38.51 25.39
N THR A 88 -23.81 39.78 25.79
CA THR A 88 -24.74 40.86 25.43
C THR A 88 -24.15 41.91 24.49
N LEU A 89 -22.84 42.15 24.56
CA LEU A 89 -22.18 43.18 23.77
C LEU A 89 -22.10 42.77 22.30
N LEU A 90 -22.78 43.53 21.44
CA LEU A 90 -22.85 43.30 19.99
C LEU A 90 -21.85 44.13 19.21
N THR A 91 -21.70 45.42 19.55
CA THR A 91 -20.84 46.34 18.78
C THR A 91 -20.07 47.31 19.66
N VAL A 92 -18.83 47.60 19.27
CA VAL A 92 -17.96 48.58 19.93
C VAL A 92 -17.48 49.60 18.91
N ASP A 93 -17.59 50.89 19.25
CA ASP A 93 -17.00 52.00 18.49
C ASP A 93 -16.04 52.81 19.37
N MET A 94 -14.75 52.76 19.03
CA MET A 94 -13.69 53.54 19.68
C MET A 94 -13.00 54.49 18.71
N SER A 95 -13.61 54.79 17.55
CA SER A 95 -13.00 55.67 16.53
C SER A 95 -12.68 57.07 17.06
N ALA A 96 -13.49 57.57 18.00
CA ALA A 96 -13.30 58.88 18.65
C ALA A 96 -12.48 58.81 19.96
N ALA A 97 -11.98 57.63 20.33
CA ALA A 97 -11.07 57.46 21.45
C ALA A 97 -9.61 57.63 21.00
N VAL A 98 -8.77 58.11 21.91
CA VAL A 98 -7.31 58.21 21.71
C VAL A 98 -6.64 57.44 22.84
N TRP A 99 -5.78 56.49 22.53
CA TRP A 99 -5.04 55.72 23.54
C TRP A 99 -3.72 56.40 23.87
N SER A 100 -3.49 56.73 25.15
CA SER A 100 -2.22 57.30 25.60
C SER A 100 -1.08 56.28 25.52
N ASP A 101 0.14 56.79 25.59
CA ASP A 101 1.35 55.99 25.75
C ASP A 101 1.19 54.91 26.84
N GLY A 102 1.61 53.68 26.54
CA GLY A 102 1.59 52.55 27.47
C GLY A 102 0.23 51.84 27.62
N VAL A 103 -0.80 52.24 26.88
CA VAL A 103 -2.05 51.48 26.80
C VAL A 103 -1.81 50.09 26.20
N THR A 104 -2.47 49.10 26.80
CA THR A 104 -2.54 47.73 26.30
C THR A 104 -3.98 47.39 25.93
N ALA A 105 -4.19 46.66 24.84
CA ALA A 105 -5.50 46.10 24.49
C ALA A 105 -5.70 44.69 25.08
N ALA A 106 -4.77 44.23 25.93
CA ALA A 106 -4.73 42.86 26.41
C ALA A 106 -6.05 42.44 27.08
N SER A 107 -6.65 41.37 26.58
CA SER A 107 -7.91 40.78 27.06
C SER A 107 -9.11 41.72 27.12
N LEU A 108 -9.07 42.90 26.46
CA LEU A 108 -10.10 43.94 26.62
C LEU A 108 -11.52 43.43 26.27
N PHE A 109 -11.65 42.64 25.21
CA PHE A 109 -12.91 42.07 24.75
C PHE A 109 -12.96 40.55 24.88
N ARG A 110 -12.07 39.96 25.69
CA ARG A 110 -12.03 38.51 25.93
C ARG A 110 -13.41 38.00 26.32
N GLN A 111 -13.87 36.89 25.75
CA GLN A 111 -15.17 36.25 25.94
C GLN A 111 -16.37 37.18 25.76
N CYS A 112 -16.26 38.21 24.91
CA CYS A 112 -17.43 38.92 24.40
C CYS A 112 -18.06 38.08 23.28
N THR A 113 -18.71 36.97 23.64
CA THR A 113 -19.13 35.90 22.71
C THR A 113 -20.17 36.37 21.68
N ALA A 114 -20.94 37.41 21.99
CA ALA A 114 -21.93 38.01 21.09
C ALA A 114 -21.38 39.16 20.21
N LEU A 115 -20.11 39.56 20.39
CA LEU A 115 -19.53 40.72 19.73
C LEU A 115 -19.36 40.45 18.23
N THR A 116 -20.00 41.26 17.39
CA THR A 116 -19.98 41.08 15.92
C THR A 116 -19.01 42.03 15.22
N SER A 117 -18.81 43.23 15.76
CA SER A 117 -17.95 44.24 15.11
C SER A 117 -17.31 45.20 16.10
N VAL A 118 -16.05 45.55 15.83
CA VAL A 118 -15.28 46.52 16.63
C VAL A 118 -14.62 47.54 15.72
N ILE A 119 -14.77 48.82 16.05
CA ILE A 119 -13.99 49.90 15.46
C ILE A 119 -12.97 50.34 16.50
N LEU A 120 -11.68 50.13 16.23
CA LEU A 120 -10.58 50.55 17.09
C LEU A 120 -10.24 52.04 16.87
N PRO A 121 -9.50 52.68 17.79
CA PRO A 121 -8.95 54.04 17.61
C PRO A 121 -8.15 54.19 16.30
N GLU A 122 -8.12 55.40 15.73
CA GLU A 122 -7.47 55.66 14.43
C GLU A 122 -5.92 55.62 14.45
N ALA A 123 -5.27 55.75 15.62
CA ALA A 123 -3.80 55.67 15.73
C ALA A 123 -3.33 55.35 17.16
N ASP A 124 -2.15 54.72 17.26
CA ASP A 124 -1.38 54.60 18.50
C ASP A 124 -0.53 55.86 18.75
N ASN A 125 -0.43 56.29 20.01
CA ASN A 125 0.57 57.27 20.41
C ASN A 125 1.91 56.52 20.61
N ALA A 126 2.72 56.46 19.55
CA ALA A 126 4.18 56.23 19.46
C ALA A 126 4.88 55.09 20.27
N ASN A 127 4.18 54.30 21.09
CA ASN A 127 4.74 53.24 21.93
C ASN A 127 4.14 51.87 21.62
N SER A 128 4.83 50.82 22.07
CA SER A 128 4.46 49.41 21.90
C SER A 128 3.04 49.08 22.40
N ILE A 129 2.21 48.43 21.60
CA ILE A 129 0.92 47.89 22.00
C ILE A 129 0.90 46.35 22.05
N SER A 130 0.14 45.80 22.99
CA SER A 130 -0.16 44.37 23.12
C SER A 130 -1.62 44.09 22.80
N PHE A 131 -1.85 43.14 21.90
CA PHE A 131 -3.17 42.55 21.58
C PHE A 131 -3.36 41.17 22.23
N PHE A 132 -2.57 40.85 23.26
CA PHE A 132 -2.63 39.58 23.97
C PHE A 132 -4.06 39.22 24.39
N CYS A 133 -4.61 38.14 23.84
CA CYS A 133 -5.96 37.65 24.11
C CYS A 133 -7.09 38.69 23.93
N THR A 134 -6.90 39.77 23.16
CA THR A 134 -7.86 40.89 23.09
C THR A 134 -9.27 40.46 22.70
N PHE A 135 -9.42 39.54 21.73
CA PHE A 135 -10.69 39.02 21.23
C PHE A 135 -10.84 37.50 21.47
N TYR A 136 -10.13 36.98 22.46
CA TYR A 136 -10.15 35.55 22.82
C TYR A 136 -11.58 35.09 23.13
N TYR A 137 -12.10 34.04 22.47
CA TYR A 137 -13.51 33.58 22.51
C TYR A 137 -14.56 34.63 22.10
N CYS A 138 -14.26 35.54 21.16
CA CYS A 138 -15.27 36.37 20.50
C CYS A 138 -15.90 35.62 19.31
N GLU A 139 -16.63 34.54 19.59
CA GLU A 139 -17.13 33.59 18.58
C GLU A 139 -17.96 34.22 17.46
N SER A 140 -18.70 35.29 17.75
CA SER A 140 -19.54 36.01 16.79
C SER A 140 -18.83 37.10 15.97
N LEU A 141 -17.54 37.35 16.22
CA LEU A 141 -16.80 38.48 15.65
C LEU A 141 -16.58 38.31 14.15
N LYS A 142 -17.05 39.27 13.35
CA LYS A 142 -16.97 39.23 11.88
C LYS A 142 -16.00 40.23 11.30
N SER A 143 -15.84 41.39 11.94
CA SER A 143 -15.04 42.48 11.39
C SER A 143 -14.41 43.35 12.47
N ILE A 144 -13.16 43.74 12.23
CA ILE A 144 -12.45 44.75 13.01
C ILE A 144 -12.02 45.86 12.05
N THR A 145 -12.30 47.10 12.41
CA THR A 145 -11.90 48.29 11.66
C THR A 145 -10.78 49.03 12.41
N ASN A 146 -9.83 49.59 11.67
CA ASN A 146 -8.65 50.32 12.15
C ASN A 146 -7.55 49.46 12.80
N LEU A 147 -7.64 48.13 12.78
CA LEU A 147 -6.54 47.28 13.28
C LEU A 147 -5.24 47.48 12.50
N GLU A 148 -5.34 47.76 11.21
CA GLU A 148 -4.21 48.00 10.32
C GLU A 148 -3.47 49.31 10.61
N LYS A 149 -4.04 50.19 11.44
CA LYS A 149 -3.47 51.50 11.81
C LYS A 149 -2.41 51.40 12.91
N PHE A 150 -2.37 50.30 13.65
CA PHE A 150 -1.36 50.07 14.68
C PHE A 150 -0.03 49.69 14.02
N THR A 151 1.08 50.33 14.41
CA THR A 151 2.37 50.13 13.73
C THR A 151 3.45 49.52 14.61
N ASN A 152 3.26 49.53 15.94
CA ASN A 152 4.22 49.04 16.91
C ASN A 152 3.61 47.92 17.80
N VAL A 153 3.29 46.79 17.19
CA VAL A 153 2.64 45.65 17.87
C VAL A 153 3.68 44.62 18.33
N ASN A 154 3.80 44.42 19.65
CA ASN A 154 4.79 43.51 20.22
C ASN A 154 4.24 42.15 20.64
N TYR A 155 2.94 42.06 20.94
CA TYR A 155 2.28 40.81 21.33
C TYR A 155 1.00 40.61 20.53
N PHE A 156 0.92 39.48 19.83
CA PHE A 156 -0.27 39.06 19.06
C PHE A 156 -0.76 37.66 19.43
N TYR A 157 -0.29 37.15 20.57
CA TYR A 157 -0.59 35.82 21.08
C TYR A 157 -2.09 35.68 21.41
N SER A 158 -2.71 34.60 20.91
CA SER A 158 -4.11 34.25 21.13
C SER A 158 -5.13 35.39 20.88
N THR A 159 -4.79 36.36 20.04
CA THR A 159 -5.59 37.58 19.83
C THR A 159 -7.02 37.28 19.39
N PHE A 160 -7.20 36.38 18.43
CA PHE A 160 -8.48 35.96 17.84
C PHE A 160 -8.79 34.48 18.09
N TYR A 161 -8.29 33.92 19.19
CA TYR A 161 -8.60 32.54 19.55
C TYR A 161 -10.12 32.31 19.58
N ASP A 162 -10.59 31.27 18.88
CA ASP A 162 -11.98 30.90 18.68
C ASP A 162 -12.90 32.04 18.21
N CYS A 163 -12.38 33.00 17.44
CA CYS A 163 -13.19 33.93 16.64
C CYS A 163 -13.79 33.20 15.41
N SER A 164 -14.61 32.19 15.66
CA SER A 164 -15.07 31.23 14.65
C SER A 164 -15.88 31.84 13.49
N SER A 165 -16.45 33.03 13.66
CA SER A 165 -17.18 33.78 12.63
C SER A 165 -16.33 34.78 11.83
N LEU A 166 -15.03 34.93 12.13
CA LEU A 166 -14.16 35.90 11.46
C LEU A 166 -13.82 35.43 10.04
N GLU A 167 -14.28 36.15 9.01
CA GLU A 167 -14.10 35.73 7.61
C GLU A 167 -12.79 36.24 6.97
N SER A 168 -12.37 37.45 7.33
CA SER A 168 -11.13 38.05 6.83
C SER A 168 -10.61 39.09 7.81
N ILE A 169 -9.31 39.35 7.77
CA ILE A 169 -8.68 40.36 8.61
C ILE A 169 -7.52 41.04 7.90
N THR A 170 -7.41 42.36 8.08
CA THR A 170 -6.22 43.11 7.70
C THR A 170 -5.41 43.37 8.96
N LEU A 171 -4.22 42.80 9.02
CA LEU A 171 -3.33 42.95 10.14
C LEU A 171 -2.62 44.32 10.14
N PRO A 172 -2.13 44.77 11.32
CA PRO A 172 -1.22 45.89 11.40
C PRO A 172 0.07 45.63 10.63
N ALA A 173 0.72 46.67 10.11
CA ALA A 173 2.00 46.55 9.38
C ALA A 173 3.21 46.41 10.33
N GLY A 174 3.01 45.73 11.47
CA GLY A 174 3.84 45.88 12.66
C GLY A 174 5.30 45.43 12.48
N THR A 175 6.18 46.15 13.19
CA THR A 175 7.58 45.75 13.42
C THR A 175 7.78 45.59 14.92
N SER A 176 8.37 44.47 15.35
CA SER A 176 8.79 44.26 16.75
C SER A 176 10.30 44.06 16.80
N TYR A 177 10.99 44.82 17.65
CA TYR A 177 12.42 44.63 17.91
C TYR A 177 12.72 43.39 18.78
N ALA A 178 11.73 42.90 19.55
CA ALA A 178 11.87 41.77 20.47
C ALA A 178 11.37 40.43 19.89
N GLY A 179 10.87 40.47 18.66
CA GLY A 179 10.20 39.38 17.99
C GLY A 179 8.71 39.32 18.29
N ILE A 180 7.89 38.98 17.29
CA ILE A 180 6.43 38.87 17.44
C ILE A 180 6.00 37.40 17.52
N ASN A 181 5.21 37.08 18.55
CA ASN A 181 4.69 35.75 18.78
C ASN A 181 3.22 35.67 18.30
N PHE A 182 2.99 34.87 17.25
CA PHE A 182 1.64 34.61 16.69
C PHE A 182 0.98 33.37 17.28
N SER A 183 1.55 32.76 18.32
CA SER A 183 1.02 31.50 18.83
C SER A 183 -0.45 31.59 19.21
N CYS A 184 -1.22 30.63 18.71
CA CYS A 184 -2.67 30.53 18.86
C CYS A 184 -3.48 31.75 18.37
N ALA A 185 -2.87 32.70 17.64
CA ALA A 185 -3.50 33.99 17.33
C ALA A 185 -4.81 33.87 16.56
N PHE A 186 -4.97 32.83 15.74
CA PHE A 186 -6.16 32.54 14.94
C PHE A 186 -6.67 31.12 15.16
N TYR A 187 -6.34 30.50 16.30
CA TYR A 187 -6.86 29.17 16.64
C TYR A 187 -8.39 29.14 16.51
N GLY A 188 -8.94 28.13 15.84
CA GLY A 188 -10.38 27.91 15.70
C GLY A 188 -11.13 29.00 14.94
N CYS A 189 -10.45 29.85 14.18
CA CYS A 189 -11.07 30.81 13.25
C CYS A 189 -11.63 30.07 12.01
N ARG A 190 -12.62 29.20 12.21
CA ARG A 190 -13.14 28.27 11.20
C ARG A 190 -13.68 28.92 9.93
N SER A 191 -14.16 30.17 10.01
CA SER A 191 -14.66 30.94 8.85
C SER A 191 -13.59 31.74 8.12
N LEU A 192 -12.35 31.78 8.63
CA LEU A 192 -11.29 32.67 8.12
C LEU A 192 -10.78 32.19 6.77
N LYS A 193 -10.99 33.00 5.74
CA LYS A 193 -10.59 32.70 4.35
C LYS A 193 -9.30 33.38 3.95
N SER A 194 -9.03 34.58 4.47
CA SER A 194 -7.87 35.36 4.07
C SER A 194 -7.36 36.28 5.18
N ILE A 195 -6.05 36.51 5.14
CA ILE A 195 -5.34 37.43 6.02
C ILE A 195 -4.48 38.32 5.14
N THR A 196 -4.61 39.64 5.34
CA THR A 196 -3.80 40.64 4.63
C THR A 196 -2.76 41.22 5.59
N ASN A 197 -1.57 41.56 5.08
CA ASN A 197 -0.42 42.14 5.80
C ASN A 197 0.37 41.19 6.72
N LEU A 198 0.09 39.88 6.76
CA LEU A 198 0.92 38.95 7.53
C LEU A 198 2.36 38.91 7.02
N GLU A 199 2.54 39.06 5.71
CA GLU A 199 3.84 39.11 5.03
C GLU A 199 4.68 40.33 5.38
N LYS A 200 4.07 41.37 5.98
CA LYS A 200 4.75 42.61 6.38
C LYS A 200 5.43 42.53 7.74
N PHE A 201 5.10 41.53 8.55
CA PHE A 201 5.76 41.36 9.84
C PHE A 201 7.21 40.91 9.67
N THR A 202 8.09 41.53 10.46
CA THR A 202 9.50 41.15 10.62
C THR A 202 9.76 40.63 12.03
N ASN A 203 10.76 39.78 12.20
CA ASN A 203 11.18 39.12 13.44
C ASN A 203 10.08 38.23 14.05
N VAL A 204 9.40 37.38 13.28
CA VAL A 204 8.42 36.44 13.86
C VAL A 204 9.15 35.37 14.68
N SER A 205 8.78 35.22 15.95
CA SER A 205 9.43 34.27 16.86
C SER A 205 8.77 32.90 16.88
N SER A 206 7.48 32.81 16.52
CA SER A 206 6.71 31.55 16.58
C SER A 206 5.42 31.65 15.76
N PHE A 207 5.12 30.57 15.02
CA PHE A 207 3.82 30.31 14.42
C PHE A 207 3.10 29.13 15.09
N ASN A 208 3.57 28.65 16.24
CA ASN A 208 3.01 27.48 16.91
C ASN A 208 1.49 27.61 17.08
N THR A 209 0.73 26.65 16.57
CA THR A 209 -0.73 26.57 16.73
C THR A 209 -1.50 27.78 16.18
N THR A 210 -0.89 28.61 15.30
CA THR A 210 -1.46 29.91 14.89
C THR A 210 -2.80 29.79 14.17
N PHE A 211 -2.91 28.89 13.20
CA PHE A 211 -4.09 28.71 12.35
C PHE A 211 -4.74 27.34 12.55
N TYR A 212 -4.54 26.72 13.71
CA TYR A 212 -5.17 25.44 14.03
C TYR A 212 -6.69 25.53 13.84
N ASP A 213 -7.28 24.59 13.11
CA ASP A 213 -8.72 24.50 12.79
C ASP A 213 -9.28 25.74 12.04
N CYS A 214 -8.42 26.46 11.29
CA CYS A 214 -8.85 27.43 10.28
C CYS A 214 -9.33 26.71 9.00
N SER A 215 -10.39 25.92 9.12
CA SER A 215 -10.86 24.99 8.07
C SER A 215 -11.27 25.64 6.74
N SER A 216 -11.58 26.95 6.73
CA SER A 216 -11.90 27.73 5.52
C SER A 216 -10.71 28.47 4.89
N LEU A 217 -9.50 28.39 5.47
CA LEU A 217 -8.33 29.12 4.98
C LEU A 217 -7.80 28.48 3.69
N GLU A 218 -7.92 29.17 2.56
CA GLU A 218 -7.56 28.62 1.24
C GLU A 218 -6.08 28.78 0.89
N SER A 219 -5.48 29.90 1.26
CA SER A 219 -4.07 30.21 1.03
C SER A 219 -3.56 31.22 2.04
N ILE A 220 -2.25 31.23 2.27
CA ILE A 220 -1.61 32.18 3.17
C ILE A 220 -0.22 32.56 2.66
N THR A 221 0.14 33.84 2.82
CA THR A 221 1.50 34.34 2.59
C THR A 221 2.12 34.69 3.93
N LEU A 222 3.18 34.00 4.31
CA LEU A 222 3.88 34.22 5.58
C LEU A 222 4.87 35.38 5.47
N SER A 223 5.30 35.89 6.63
CA SER A 223 6.46 36.78 6.74
C SER A 223 7.71 36.12 6.14
N ALA A 224 8.55 36.88 5.44
CA ALA A 224 9.75 36.35 4.77
C ALA A 224 11.03 36.38 5.64
N ASP A 225 10.90 36.61 6.95
CA ASP A 225 12.05 36.98 7.80
C ASP A 225 12.89 35.79 8.30
N THR A 226 14.21 36.00 8.32
CA THR A 226 15.28 35.04 8.65
C THR A 226 16.07 35.45 9.91
N SER A 227 15.72 36.55 10.56
CA SER A 227 16.50 37.15 11.65
C SER A 227 16.39 36.45 13.01
N TYR A 228 15.35 35.63 13.23
CA TYR A 228 15.10 35.00 14.54
C TYR A 228 15.85 33.68 14.69
N ALA A 229 16.33 33.41 15.91
CA ALA A 229 17.25 32.30 16.18
C ALA A 229 16.64 30.90 15.98
N SER A 230 15.32 30.74 16.05
CA SER A 230 14.60 29.52 15.66
C SER A 230 13.09 29.76 15.66
N ILE A 231 12.37 29.20 14.69
CA ILE A 231 10.92 29.38 14.52
C ILE A 231 10.22 28.03 14.68
N ASN A 232 9.14 28.03 15.45
CA ASN A 232 8.33 26.84 15.69
C ASN A 232 7.04 26.89 14.85
N PHE A 233 6.84 25.89 13.98
CA PHE A 233 5.62 25.71 13.16
C PHE A 233 4.69 24.61 13.67
N ALA A 234 4.99 24.00 14.83
CA ALA A 234 4.19 22.90 15.34
C ALA A 234 2.72 23.29 15.43
N LEU A 235 1.85 22.44 14.88
CA LEU A 235 0.38 22.61 14.83
C LEU A 235 -0.10 23.87 14.05
N ALA A 236 0.76 24.57 13.31
CA ALA A 236 0.42 25.89 12.76
C ALA A 236 -0.77 25.88 11.79
N PHE A 237 -0.96 24.80 11.02
CA PHE A 237 -2.02 24.65 10.02
C PHE A 237 -2.82 23.35 10.18
N THR A 238 -2.80 22.73 11.36
CA THR A 238 -3.57 21.51 11.63
C THR A 238 -5.06 21.76 11.36
N ASN A 239 -5.71 20.85 10.65
CA ASN A 239 -7.12 20.92 10.24
C ASN A 239 -7.49 22.15 9.38
N CYS A 240 -6.52 22.79 8.71
CA CYS A 240 -6.79 23.74 7.62
C CYS A 240 -7.24 23.00 6.35
N THR A 241 -8.43 22.41 6.38
CA THR A 241 -8.91 21.47 5.35
C THR A 241 -9.01 22.06 3.94
N ALA A 242 -9.20 23.37 3.80
CA ALA A 242 -9.26 24.09 2.53
C ALA A 242 -7.90 24.61 2.02
N LEU A 243 -6.82 24.45 2.79
CA LEU A 243 -5.52 25.06 2.48
C LEU A 243 -4.87 24.39 1.27
N THR A 244 -4.65 25.18 0.23
CA THR A 244 -4.05 24.74 -1.04
C THR A 244 -2.59 25.15 -1.18
N SER A 245 -2.15 26.23 -0.51
CA SER A 245 -0.79 26.74 -0.59
C SER A 245 -0.36 27.59 0.60
N VAL A 246 0.93 27.54 0.92
CA VAL A 246 1.61 28.42 1.87
C VAL A 246 2.80 29.05 1.17
N THR A 247 2.76 30.36 0.97
CA THR A 247 3.83 31.13 0.32
C THR A 247 4.81 31.69 1.34
N ASN A 248 6.10 31.78 0.97
CA ASN A 248 7.24 32.21 1.80
C ASN A 248 7.69 31.21 2.87
N LEU A 249 7.11 30.01 2.95
CA LEU A 249 7.56 28.98 3.89
C LEU A 249 9.02 28.56 3.60
N GLU A 250 9.41 28.52 2.34
CA GLU A 250 10.76 28.18 1.89
C GLU A 250 11.83 29.21 2.29
N LYS A 251 11.43 30.40 2.74
CA LYS A 251 12.34 31.50 3.10
C LYS A 251 12.86 31.40 4.53
N PHE A 252 12.21 30.62 5.39
CA PHE A 252 12.70 30.41 6.76
C PHE A 252 13.96 29.56 6.75
N THR A 253 14.99 29.94 7.52
CA THR A 253 16.31 29.27 7.54
C THR A 253 16.62 28.56 8.86
N ASN A 254 15.78 28.73 9.89
CA ASN A 254 15.98 28.13 11.21
C ASN A 254 14.65 27.67 11.83
N VAL A 255 14.14 26.50 11.45
CA VAL A 255 12.91 25.89 12.00
C VAL A 255 13.26 24.84 13.06
N SER A 256 12.66 24.94 14.24
CA SER A 256 12.85 23.98 15.34
C SER A 256 11.86 22.82 15.32
N SER A 257 10.68 22.98 14.73
CA SER A 257 9.68 21.92 14.67
C SER A 257 8.70 22.10 13.51
N PHE A 258 8.40 20.98 12.84
CA PHE A 258 7.29 20.81 11.91
C PHE A 258 6.22 19.84 12.43
N GLU A 259 6.29 19.45 13.71
CA GLU A 259 5.38 18.47 14.30
C GLU A 259 3.91 18.85 14.08
N THR A 260 3.14 17.96 13.45
CA THR A 260 1.70 18.13 13.21
C THR A 260 1.32 19.36 12.36
N THR A 261 2.28 20.00 11.67
CA THR A 261 2.07 21.33 11.05
C THR A 261 0.94 21.37 10.03
N PHE A 262 0.83 20.37 9.14
CA PHE A 262 -0.16 20.30 8.08
C PHE A 262 -1.12 19.12 8.24
N GLU A 263 -1.21 18.52 9.43
CA GLU A 263 -2.17 17.43 9.68
C GLU A 263 -3.58 17.86 9.22
N GLY A 264 -4.27 17.01 8.46
CA GLY A 264 -5.63 17.26 7.98
C GLY A 264 -5.76 18.33 6.89
N CYS A 265 -4.66 18.82 6.30
CA CYS A 265 -4.69 19.73 5.14
C CYS A 265 -5.09 18.99 3.85
N LYS A 266 -6.34 18.52 3.78
CA LYS A 266 -6.86 17.63 2.74
C LYS A 266 -6.81 18.21 1.32
N ALA A 267 -6.79 19.53 1.16
CA ALA A 267 -6.69 20.22 -0.13
C ALA A 267 -5.26 20.57 -0.56
N LEU A 268 -4.24 20.32 0.28
CA LEU A 268 -2.86 20.68 -0.01
C LEU A 268 -2.27 19.73 -1.06
N THR A 269 -1.98 20.24 -2.26
CA THR A 269 -1.48 19.42 -3.38
C THR A 269 0.04 19.32 -3.43
N SER A 270 0.72 20.37 -2.99
CA SER A 270 2.18 20.46 -2.98
C SER A 270 2.66 21.49 -1.96
N ILE A 271 3.85 21.29 -1.41
CA ILE A 271 4.47 22.24 -0.49
C ILE A 271 5.97 22.36 -0.75
N THR A 272 6.52 23.57 -0.59
CA THR A 272 7.97 23.78 -0.59
C THR A 272 8.41 24.09 0.84
N LEU A 273 9.20 23.20 1.42
CA LEU A 273 9.77 23.38 2.74
C LEU A 273 10.99 24.31 2.71
N PRO A 274 11.42 24.85 3.87
CA PRO A 274 12.74 25.42 4.04
C PRO A 274 13.87 24.54 3.51
N ALA A 275 14.97 25.13 3.05
CA ALA A 275 16.12 24.41 2.50
C ALA A 275 17.00 23.68 3.54
N GLY A 276 16.42 23.17 4.63
CA GLY A 276 17.13 22.51 5.73
C GLY A 276 17.60 23.53 6.77
N THR A 277 17.15 23.36 8.02
CA THR A 277 17.25 24.42 9.04
C THR A 277 17.61 23.88 10.43
N SER A 278 18.58 24.55 11.06
CA SER A 278 19.15 24.32 12.40
C SER A 278 20.03 23.07 12.58
N ASP A 279 21.11 23.20 13.36
CA ASP A 279 21.92 22.08 13.86
C ASP A 279 21.13 21.18 14.85
N ALA A 280 19.95 21.62 15.31
CA ALA A 280 19.11 20.85 16.21
C ALA A 280 18.32 19.77 15.47
N SER A 281 18.01 18.70 16.19
CA SER A 281 17.21 17.60 15.66
C SER A 281 15.77 18.05 15.41
N ILE A 282 15.20 17.70 14.25
CA ILE A 282 13.84 18.04 13.86
C ILE A 282 12.95 16.79 13.78
N SER A 283 11.70 16.92 14.21
CA SER A 283 10.67 15.89 14.09
C SER A 283 9.67 16.27 13.00
N PHE A 284 9.30 15.29 12.17
CA PHE A 284 8.20 15.37 11.21
C PHE A 284 6.96 14.57 11.64
N SER A 285 6.85 14.26 12.94
CA SER A 285 5.71 13.48 13.45
C SER A 285 4.40 14.14 13.04
N TYR A 286 3.51 13.37 12.41
CA TYR A 286 2.19 13.80 11.92
C TYR A 286 2.19 14.99 10.94
N THR A 287 3.34 15.45 10.42
CA THR A 287 3.41 16.73 9.69
C THR A 287 2.45 16.80 8.50
N PHE A 288 2.24 15.72 7.77
CA PHE A 288 1.33 15.62 6.63
C PHE A 288 0.27 14.52 6.81
N ASP A 289 -0.03 14.13 8.05
CA ASP A 289 -1.05 13.13 8.34
C ASP A 289 -2.41 13.57 7.77
N GLY A 290 -3.05 12.75 6.96
CA GLY A 290 -4.34 13.03 6.33
C GLY A 290 -4.31 14.04 5.18
N CYS A 291 -3.14 14.41 4.65
CA CYS A 291 -3.01 15.26 3.45
C CYS A 291 -3.36 14.47 2.17
N THR A 292 -4.63 14.13 2.00
CA THR A 292 -5.11 13.20 0.96
C THR A 292 -4.85 13.62 -0.49
N ALA A 293 -4.67 14.93 -0.75
CA ALA A 293 -4.38 15.48 -2.07
C ALA A 293 -2.88 15.72 -2.35
N LEU A 294 -2.00 15.46 -1.37
CA LEU A 294 -0.58 15.79 -1.48
C LEU A 294 0.13 14.87 -2.47
N THR A 295 0.75 15.47 -3.49
CA THR A 295 1.45 14.77 -4.57
C THR A 295 2.96 15.01 -4.58
N SER A 296 3.43 16.15 -4.03
CA SER A 296 4.85 16.48 -4.01
C SER A 296 5.24 17.36 -2.82
N ILE A 297 6.47 17.15 -2.35
CA ILE A 297 7.10 17.92 -1.28
C ILE A 297 8.50 18.29 -1.76
N THR A 298 8.75 19.58 -1.88
CA THR A 298 10.06 20.10 -2.31
C THR A 298 10.90 20.45 -1.08
N ASN A 299 12.21 20.13 -1.14
CA ASN A 299 13.22 20.38 -0.10
C ASN A 299 13.18 19.46 1.13
N LEU A 300 12.33 18.43 1.18
CA LEU A 300 12.37 17.46 2.28
C LEU A 300 13.73 16.76 2.37
N GLU A 301 14.34 16.48 1.22
CA GLU A 301 15.65 15.83 1.10
C GLU A 301 16.81 16.65 1.68
N LYS A 302 16.60 17.96 1.91
CA LYS A 302 17.63 18.87 2.43
C LYS A 302 17.75 18.87 3.95
N PHE A 303 16.85 18.20 4.68
CA PHE A 303 16.90 18.15 6.13
C PHE A 303 17.92 17.11 6.62
N THR A 304 19.05 17.54 7.18
CA THR A 304 20.12 16.62 7.59
C THR A 304 19.96 16.04 8.98
N ASN A 305 19.09 16.62 9.84
CA ASN A 305 18.95 16.30 11.27
C ASN A 305 17.57 15.76 11.69
N VAL A 306 16.92 14.93 10.87
CA VAL A 306 15.58 14.37 11.19
C VAL A 306 15.66 13.19 12.15
N ASN A 307 14.94 13.25 13.28
CA ASN A 307 14.93 12.20 14.30
C ASN A 307 13.66 11.35 14.37
N ASN A 308 12.56 11.74 13.71
CA ASN A 308 11.27 11.04 13.84
C ASN A 308 10.37 11.28 12.63
N PHE A 309 9.78 10.21 12.09
CA PHE A 309 8.84 10.18 10.96
C PHE A 309 7.47 9.58 11.33
N PHE A 310 7.16 9.46 12.62
CA PHE A 310 5.92 8.83 13.10
C PHE A 310 4.68 9.43 12.40
N ARG A 311 3.95 8.59 11.64
CA ARG A 311 2.76 8.98 10.87
C ARG A 311 2.92 10.21 9.96
N THR A 312 4.14 10.57 9.54
CA THR A 312 4.38 11.80 8.76
C THR A 312 3.51 11.92 7.51
N PHE A 313 3.30 10.83 6.76
CA PHE A 313 2.50 10.81 5.54
C PHE A 313 1.28 9.87 5.64
N TYR A 314 0.84 9.54 6.86
CA TYR A 314 -0.34 8.69 7.06
C TYR A 314 -1.51 9.19 6.22
N GLY A 315 -2.15 8.34 5.41
CA GLY A 315 -3.29 8.70 4.58
C GLY A 315 -3.01 9.69 3.45
N CYS A 316 -1.75 9.91 3.05
CA CYS A 316 -1.39 10.67 1.84
C CYS A 316 -1.71 9.86 0.57
N THR A 317 -3.00 9.65 0.31
CA THR A 317 -3.49 8.72 -0.71
C THR A 317 -3.08 9.07 -2.14
N ALA A 318 -2.70 10.32 -2.43
CA ALA A 318 -2.27 10.78 -3.76
C ALA A 318 -0.73 10.80 -3.95
N LEU A 319 0.05 10.48 -2.92
CA LEU A 319 1.51 10.55 -2.98
C LEU A 319 2.07 9.35 -3.76
N GLU A 320 2.62 9.59 -4.95
CA GLU A 320 3.18 8.52 -5.80
C GLU A 320 4.65 8.19 -5.51
N SER A 321 5.44 9.19 -5.14
CA SER A 321 6.86 9.03 -4.87
C SER A 321 7.34 10.07 -3.86
N ILE A 322 8.36 9.73 -3.09
CA ILE A 322 8.96 10.66 -2.14
C ILE A 322 10.48 10.46 -2.05
N THR A 323 11.20 11.56 -1.92
CA THR A 323 12.62 11.57 -1.59
C THR A 323 12.78 11.96 -0.13
N LEU A 324 13.19 11.01 0.69
CA LEU A 324 13.51 11.26 2.09
C LEU A 324 14.87 11.98 2.21
N PRO A 325 15.15 12.64 3.33
CA PRO A 325 16.50 13.12 3.59
C PRO A 325 17.50 11.96 3.69
N GLU A 326 18.80 12.28 3.58
CA GLU A 326 19.87 11.26 3.57
C GLU A 326 20.02 10.50 4.91
N GLY A 327 19.23 10.85 5.92
CA GLY A 327 19.23 10.23 7.23
C GLY A 327 20.30 10.80 8.17
N THR A 328 20.03 10.74 9.48
CA THR A 328 21.00 11.12 10.52
C THR A 328 21.70 9.90 11.08
N SER A 329 23.02 10.02 11.31
CA SER A 329 23.77 9.09 12.16
C SER A 329 23.63 9.36 13.66
N TYR A 330 23.16 10.55 14.05
CA TYR A 330 23.20 11.02 15.45
C TYR A 330 21.92 10.76 16.27
N ALA A 331 20.75 10.59 15.64
CA ALA A 331 19.51 10.40 16.37
C ALA A 331 19.43 8.98 16.97
N PRO A 332 19.13 8.83 18.28
CA PRO A 332 18.85 7.53 18.85
C PRO A 332 17.49 7.03 18.34
N GLY A 333 17.50 6.06 17.42
CA GLY A 333 16.30 5.31 17.04
C GLY A 333 15.22 6.11 16.30
N ILE A 334 15.37 6.30 14.99
CA ILE A 334 14.39 6.95 14.12
C ILE A 334 13.13 6.08 14.02
N ASN A 335 11.98 6.63 14.40
CA ASN A 335 10.70 5.93 14.38
C ASN A 335 9.98 6.18 13.04
N PHE A 336 9.77 5.12 12.25
CA PHE A 336 9.01 5.15 11.00
C PHE A 336 7.58 4.61 11.16
N SER A 337 7.10 4.39 12.39
CA SER A 337 5.81 3.74 12.60
C SER A 337 4.69 4.52 11.92
N GLY A 338 3.94 3.83 11.05
CA GLY A 338 2.84 4.39 10.27
C GLY A 338 3.23 5.51 9.30
N THR A 339 4.51 5.73 8.98
CA THR A 339 4.95 6.86 8.14
C THR A 339 4.22 6.93 6.80
N PHE A 340 3.98 5.80 6.12
CA PHE A 340 3.28 5.72 4.84
C PHE A 340 1.99 4.88 4.92
N LEU A 341 1.44 4.66 6.11
CA LEU A 341 0.21 3.90 6.28
C LEU A 341 -0.92 4.54 5.45
N ASP A 342 -1.61 3.73 4.65
CA ASP A 342 -2.65 4.12 3.68
C ASP A 342 -2.18 5.06 2.54
N CYS A 343 -0.88 5.12 2.22
CA CYS A 343 -0.37 5.77 1.01
C CYS A 343 -0.62 4.91 -0.25
N LYS A 344 -1.89 4.77 -0.63
CA LYS A 344 -2.36 3.81 -1.66
C LYS A 344 -1.72 3.97 -3.04
N SER A 345 -1.28 5.18 -3.40
CA SER A 345 -0.62 5.48 -4.68
C SER A 345 0.90 5.40 -4.65
N LEU A 346 1.52 5.16 -3.49
CA LEU A 346 2.98 5.17 -3.33
C LEU A 346 3.63 4.02 -4.09
N LYS A 347 4.51 4.35 -5.04
CA LYS A 347 5.25 3.42 -5.89
C LYS A 347 6.74 3.36 -5.54
N SER A 348 7.32 4.48 -5.11
CA SER A 348 8.76 4.55 -4.85
C SER A 348 9.14 5.48 -3.71
N ILE A 349 10.18 5.08 -2.97
CA ILE A 349 10.79 5.86 -1.90
C ILE A 349 12.29 5.93 -2.19
N THR A 350 12.84 7.15 -2.25
CA THR A 350 14.29 7.37 -2.42
C THR A 350 14.92 7.73 -1.09
N ASN A 351 16.14 7.24 -0.83
CA ASN A 351 16.97 7.44 0.38
C ASN A 351 16.52 6.70 1.64
N LEU A 352 15.48 5.85 1.60
CA LEU A 352 15.08 5.06 2.78
C LEU A 352 16.19 4.12 3.26
N GLU A 353 17.00 3.62 2.33
CA GLU A 353 18.14 2.74 2.59
C GLU A 353 19.31 3.43 3.30
N LYS A 354 19.35 4.76 3.31
CA LYS A 354 20.45 5.56 3.90
C LYS A 354 20.34 5.74 5.41
N PHE A 355 19.19 5.43 6.00
CA PHE A 355 19.00 5.49 7.45
C PHE A 355 19.77 4.35 8.14
N THR A 356 20.40 4.60 9.30
CA THR A 356 21.24 3.58 9.97
C THR A 356 20.80 3.20 11.39
N ASN A 357 19.90 3.96 12.02
CA ASN A 357 19.45 3.74 13.40
C ASN A 357 17.92 3.74 13.50
N VAL A 358 17.21 2.78 12.88
CA VAL A 358 15.73 2.71 12.94
C VAL A 358 15.28 1.99 14.22
N SER A 359 14.27 2.54 14.91
CA SER A 359 13.69 1.94 16.13
C SER A 359 12.40 1.16 15.90
N SER A 360 11.62 1.47 14.86
CA SER A 360 10.41 0.71 14.51
C SER A 360 10.02 0.89 13.05
N PHE A 361 9.54 -0.21 12.46
CA PHE A 361 8.85 -0.27 11.17
C PHE A 361 7.37 -0.72 11.31
N ASP A 362 6.75 -0.55 12.48
CA ASP A 362 5.35 -0.95 12.66
C ASP A 362 4.42 -0.16 11.72
N LYS A 363 3.57 -0.85 10.95
CA LYS A 363 2.58 -0.26 10.03
C LYS A 363 3.14 0.67 8.96
N VAL A 364 4.46 0.73 8.70
CA VAL A 364 5.04 1.78 7.85
C VAL A 364 4.42 1.85 6.46
N PHE A 365 4.20 0.70 5.82
CA PHE A 365 3.66 0.59 4.46
C PHE A 365 2.30 -0.10 4.42
N CYS A 366 1.64 -0.28 5.56
CA CYS A 366 0.31 -0.88 5.61
C CYS A 366 -0.65 -0.12 4.66
N GLY A 367 -1.37 -0.83 3.79
CA GLY A 367 -2.27 -0.26 2.80
C GLY A 367 -1.60 0.40 1.59
N CYS A 368 -0.28 0.31 1.42
CA CYS A 368 0.44 0.79 0.22
C CYS A 368 0.23 -0.15 -0.97
N SER A 369 -1.00 -0.21 -1.49
CA SER A 369 -1.42 -1.19 -2.52
C SER A 369 -0.70 -1.06 -3.87
N SER A 370 -0.01 0.06 -4.13
CA SER A 370 0.74 0.32 -5.37
C SER A 370 2.27 0.13 -5.22
N LEU A 371 2.76 -0.23 -4.03
CA LEU A 371 4.20 -0.37 -3.77
C LEU A 371 4.69 -1.72 -4.32
N GLU A 372 5.49 -1.69 -5.38
CA GLU A 372 5.99 -2.90 -6.05
C GLU A 372 7.24 -3.49 -5.38
N SER A 373 8.12 -2.64 -4.88
CA SER A 373 9.35 -3.04 -4.18
C SER A 373 9.82 -1.94 -3.23
N VAL A 374 10.59 -2.32 -2.22
CA VAL A 374 11.25 -1.37 -1.32
C VAL A 374 12.63 -1.86 -0.91
N THR A 375 13.57 -0.92 -0.76
CA THR A 375 14.87 -1.18 -0.15
C THR A 375 14.89 -0.61 1.26
N LEU A 376 14.97 -1.49 2.25
CA LEU A 376 15.05 -1.08 3.65
C LEU A 376 16.47 -0.63 4.02
N PRO A 377 16.63 0.19 5.08
CA PRO A 377 17.94 0.53 5.61
C PRO A 377 18.73 -0.69 6.08
N ALA A 378 20.06 -0.57 6.10
CA ALA A 378 20.93 -1.60 6.65
C ALA A 378 20.70 -1.68 8.16
N GLY A 379 19.86 -2.62 8.58
CA GLY A 379 19.38 -2.76 9.97
C GLY A 379 20.51 -2.78 10.99
N ALA A 380 20.71 -1.67 11.69
CA ALA A 380 21.63 -1.55 12.81
C ALA A 380 20.91 -0.91 14.00
N SER A 381 20.23 -1.76 14.77
CA SER A 381 19.81 -1.39 16.12
C SER A 381 19.99 -2.60 17.02
N ASP A 382 20.66 -2.39 18.15
CA ASP A 382 20.77 -3.42 19.21
C ASP A 382 19.40 -3.70 19.87
N THR A 383 18.40 -2.84 19.62
CA THR A 383 17.04 -2.98 20.13
C THR A 383 16.15 -3.75 19.15
N SER A 384 15.14 -4.44 19.69
CA SER A 384 14.17 -5.15 18.86
C SER A 384 13.40 -4.17 17.98
N ILE A 385 13.40 -4.41 16.68
CA ILE A 385 12.67 -3.60 15.69
C ILE A 385 11.31 -4.25 15.44
N GLY A 386 10.24 -3.47 15.58
CA GLY A 386 8.88 -3.88 15.25
C GLY A 386 8.65 -3.89 13.73
N PHE A 387 8.06 -4.97 13.22
CA PHE A 387 7.56 -5.11 11.84
C PHE A 387 6.07 -5.45 11.82
N ALA A 388 5.36 -5.25 12.93
CA ALA A 388 3.96 -5.63 13.01
C ALA A 388 3.16 -4.82 11.98
N VAL A 389 2.40 -5.53 11.13
CA VAL A 389 1.55 -4.92 10.11
C VAL A 389 2.34 -4.08 9.08
N ALA A 390 3.67 -4.24 8.95
CA ALA A 390 4.51 -3.30 8.19
C ALA A 390 4.16 -3.21 6.70
N PHE A 391 3.72 -4.31 6.08
CA PHE A 391 3.33 -4.41 4.67
C PHE A 391 1.93 -5.00 4.47
N ASP A 392 1.08 -4.98 5.50
CA ASP A 392 -0.31 -5.46 5.39
C ASP A 392 -1.03 -4.74 4.23
N GLY A 393 -1.67 -5.49 3.33
CA GLY A 393 -2.39 -4.96 2.17
C GLY A 393 -1.52 -4.37 1.05
N CYS A 394 -0.20 -4.60 1.06
CA CYS A 394 0.69 -4.23 -0.05
C CYS A 394 0.50 -5.18 -1.26
N THR A 395 -0.65 -5.11 -1.93
CA THR A 395 -1.08 -6.07 -2.95
C THR A 395 -0.17 -6.15 -4.19
N ALA A 396 0.60 -5.10 -4.49
CA ALA A 396 1.55 -5.06 -5.61
C ALA A 396 2.99 -5.47 -5.22
N LEU A 397 3.27 -5.70 -3.93
CA LEU A 397 4.62 -5.92 -3.43
C LEU A 397 5.17 -7.27 -3.90
N THR A 398 6.27 -7.24 -4.64
CA THR A 398 6.96 -8.42 -5.17
C THR A 398 8.27 -8.72 -4.43
N SER A 399 8.90 -7.70 -3.82
CA SER A 399 10.18 -7.87 -3.13
C SER A 399 10.44 -6.81 -2.05
N VAL A 400 11.16 -7.23 -1.00
CA VAL A 400 11.68 -6.36 0.06
C VAL A 400 13.18 -6.61 0.20
N THR A 401 14.00 -5.64 -0.21
CA THR A 401 15.45 -5.75 -0.15
C THR A 401 15.96 -5.32 1.23
N ASN A 402 17.00 -6.00 1.75
CA ASN A 402 17.63 -5.78 3.05
C ASN A 402 16.83 -6.22 4.28
N LEU A 403 15.67 -6.86 4.11
CA LEU A 403 14.87 -7.35 5.24
C LEU A 403 15.67 -8.35 6.10
N GLU A 404 16.47 -9.21 5.47
CA GLU A 404 17.30 -10.21 6.12
C GLU A 404 18.37 -9.63 7.05
N LYS A 405 18.67 -8.32 6.94
CA LYS A 405 19.68 -7.63 7.75
C LYS A 405 19.18 -7.27 9.16
N PHE A 406 17.87 -7.35 9.42
CA PHE A 406 17.27 -6.98 10.70
C PHE A 406 17.36 -8.11 11.74
N THR A 407 18.51 -8.37 12.35
CA THR A 407 18.74 -9.55 13.19
C THR A 407 18.06 -9.56 14.58
N ASN A 408 17.27 -8.54 14.93
CA ASN A 408 16.55 -8.46 16.19
C ASN A 408 15.09 -8.02 15.96
N VAL A 409 14.22 -8.95 15.59
CA VAL A 409 12.78 -8.70 15.38
C VAL A 409 11.97 -9.42 16.44
N GLY A 410 11.04 -8.71 17.08
CA GLY A 410 10.22 -9.24 18.17
C GLY A 410 8.96 -9.98 17.71
N SER A 411 8.42 -9.60 16.54
CA SER A 411 7.19 -10.18 15.98
C SER A 411 7.10 -9.88 14.48
N PHE A 412 6.48 -10.81 13.73
CA PHE A 412 6.06 -10.64 12.34
C PHE A 412 4.54 -10.61 12.18
N ASP A 413 3.80 -10.28 13.24
CA ASP A 413 2.34 -10.31 13.21
C ASP A 413 1.82 -9.41 12.08
N GLN A 414 1.06 -10.02 11.16
CA GLN A 414 0.45 -9.39 9.99
C GLN A 414 1.44 -8.67 9.07
N THR A 415 2.76 -8.94 9.17
CA THR A 415 3.78 -8.17 8.44
C THR A 415 3.55 -8.17 6.94
N PHE A 416 3.11 -9.28 6.35
CA PHE A 416 2.83 -9.42 4.91
C PHE A 416 1.38 -9.84 4.62
N GLU A 417 0.45 -9.66 5.56
CA GLU A 417 -0.97 -10.00 5.34
C GLU A 417 -1.47 -9.33 4.05
N GLY A 418 -2.14 -10.07 3.17
CA GLY A 418 -2.65 -9.57 1.89
C GLY A 418 -1.60 -9.17 0.85
N CYS A 419 -0.32 -9.49 1.01
CA CYS A 419 0.71 -9.30 -0.03
C CYS A 419 0.54 -10.30 -1.20
N SER A 420 -0.54 -10.15 -1.97
CA SER A 420 -0.99 -11.14 -2.96
C SER A 420 -0.03 -11.37 -4.14
N SER A 421 0.92 -10.46 -4.37
CA SER A 421 1.94 -10.54 -5.44
C SER A 421 3.32 -10.97 -4.95
N LEU A 422 3.50 -11.23 -3.64
CA LEU A 422 4.80 -11.62 -3.08
C LEU A 422 5.08 -13.10 -3.40
N GLU A 423 6.04 -13.37 -4.27
CA GLU A 423 6.36 -14.73 -4.74
C GLU A 423 7.29 -15.51 -3.80
N SER A 424 8.25 -14.80 -3.19
CA SER A 424 9.20 -15.37 -2.23
C SER A 424 9.73 -14.28 -1.29
N ILE A 425 10.19 -14.70 -0.12
CA ILE A 425 10.76 -13.77 0.87
C ILE A 425 11.83 -14.46 1.72
N THR A 426 12.86 -13.70 2.05
CA THR A 426 13.87 -14.10 3.03
C THR A 426 13.64 -13.35 4.33
N LEU A 427 13.37 -14.09 5.41
CA LEU A 427 13.11 -13.48 6.71
C LEU A 427 14.43 -13.17 7.47
N PRO A 428 14.43 -12.14 8.34
CA PRO A 428 15.53 -11.87 9.24
C PRO A 428 15.59 -12.92 10.35
N ALA A 429 16.43 -13.94 10.16
CA ALA A 429 16.71 -14.93 11.19
C ALA A 429 17.71 -14.35 12.21
N GLY A 430 17.18 -13.79 13.29
CA GLY A 430 17.96 -13.27 14.41
C GLY A 430 18.56 -14.34 15.32
N THR A 431 19.51 -13.94 16.17
CA THR A 431 20.06 -14.79 17.25
C THR A 431 19.31 -14.62 18.59
N SER A 432 18.19 -13.88 18.59
CA SER A 432 17.41 -13.61 19.78
C SER A 432 16.75 -14.89 20.31
N ASN A 433 16.90 -15.13 21.61
CA ASN A 433 16.22 -16.21 22.33
C ASN A 433 14.77 -15.82 22.75
N ALA A 434 14.31 -14.60 22.40
CA ALA A 434 12.95 -14.19 22.68
C ALA A 434 11.96 -15.00 21.83
N SER A 435 10.78 -15.27 22.39
CA SER A 435 9.72 -15.93 21.63
C SER A 435 9.21 -15.01 20.52
N ILE A 436 9.03 -15.56 19.32
CA ILE A 436 8.55 -14.81 18.15
C ILE A 436 7.14 -15.27 17.75
N SER A 437 6.37 -14.35 17.18
CA SER A 437 5.00 -14.58 16.70
C SER A 437 4.90 -14.37 15.18
N PHE A 438 4.13 -15.24 14.53
CA PHE A 438 3.79 -15.22 13.10
C PHE A 438 2.27 -15.13 12.89
N TYR A 439 1.54 -14.41 13.75
CA TYR A 439 0.09 -14.29 13.65
C TYR A 439 -0.29 -13.64 12.31
N TYR A 440 -1.06 -14.33 11.46
CA TYR A 440 -1.48 -13.83 10.14
C TYR A 440 -0.35 -13.36 9.20
N THR A 441 0.93 -13.69 9.48
CA THR A 441 2.07 -13.03 8.81
C THR A 441 2.00 -13.07 7.28
N PHE A 442 1.54 -14.16 6.69
CA PHE A 442 1.41 -14.33 5.24
C PHE A 442 -0.03 -14.64 4.80
N ASP A 443 -1.04 -14.37 5.63
CA ASP A 443 -2.43 -14.66 5.22
C ASP A 443 -2.77 -13.93 3.92
N GLY A 444 -3.32 -14.64 2.94
CA GLY A 444 -3.67 -14.05 1.64
C GLY A 444 -2.50 -13.75 0.71
N CYS A 445 -1.27 -14.17 1.03
CA CYS A 445 -0.14 -14.14 0.10
C CYS A 445 -0.31 -15.19 -1.02
N THR A 446 -1.22 -14.95 -1.95
CA THR A 446 -1.65 -15.93 -2.95
C THR A 446 -0.58 -16.31 -3.97
N ALA A 447 0.41 -15.46 -4.23
CA ALA A 447 1.55 -15.75 -5.12
C ALA A 447 2.72 -16.44 -4.40
N LEU A 448 2.73 -16.51 -3.07
CA LEU A 448 3.87 -16.98 -2.30
C LEU A 448 4.12 -18.47 -2.54
N THR A 449 5.30 -18.79 -3.07
CA THR A 449 5.71 -20.17 -3.38
C THR A 449 6.64 -20.76 -2.34
N SER A 450 7.48 -19.93 -1.71
CA SER A 450 8.49 -20.36 -0.74
C SER A 450 8.88 -19.24 0.23
N ILE A 451 9.37 -19.63 1.40
CA ILE A 451 9.88 -18.74 2.44
C ILE A 451 11.27 -19.25 2.84
N THR A 452 12.28 -18.40 2.73
CA THR A 452 13.67 -18.75 3.06
C THR A 452 13.99 -18.41 4.51
N ASN A 453 14.77 -19.27 5.18
CA ASN A 453 15.23 -19.15 6.56
C ASN A 453 14.17 -19.36 7.66
N LEU A 454 12.97 -19.85 7.33
CA LEU A 454 11.92 -20.07 8.33
C LEU A 454 12.30 -21.19 9.35
N GLU A 455 13.13 -22.13 8.94
CA GLU A 455 13.67 -23.22 9.74
C GLU A 455 14.57 -22.73 10.90
N LYS A 456 15.11 -21.52 10.78
CA LYS A 456 15.98 -20.91 11.81
C LYS A 456 15.20 -20.41 13.02
N PHE A 457 13.88 -20.26 12.91
CA PHE A 457 13.02 -19.80 14.01
C PHE A 457 12.60 -20.99 14.87
N THR A 458 13.41 -21.31 15.88
CA THR A 458 13.16 -22.42 16.82
C THR A 458 12.33 -22.02 18.05
N ASN A 459 12.12 -20.71 18.28
CA ASN A 459 11.40 -20.16 19.43
C ASN A 459 10.05 -19.53 19.06
N VAL A 460 9.28 -20.13 18.15
CA VAL A 460 7.96 -19.60 17.74
C VAL A 460 6.88 -19.97 18.75
N ASN A 461 6.13 -18.99 19.25
CA ASN A 461 5.02 -19.20 20.21
C ASN A 461 3.62 -19.07 19.60
N ASN A 462 3.53 -18.62 18.34
CA ASN A 462 2.27 -18.35 17.66
C ASN A 462 2.44 -18.44 16.14
N PHE A 463 1.68 -19.34 15.52
CA PHE A 463 1.60 -19.49 14.06
C PHE A 463 0.16 -19.32 13.55
N ARG A 464 -0.76 -18.86 14.40
CA ARG A 464 -2.19 -18.83 14.07
C ARG A 464 -2.42 -18.06 12.75
N TYR A 465 -2.99 -18.75 11.77
CA TYR A 465 -3.24 -18.28 10.40
C TYR A 465 -2.00 -17.83 9.61
N ALA A 466 -0.78 -18.20 10.02
CA ALA A 466 0.45 -17.70 9.42
C ALA A 466 0.55 -17.86 7.90
N PHE A 467 0.02 -18.96 7.35
CA PHE A 467 0.00 -19.26 5.91
C PHE A 467 -1.42 -19.44 5.38
N GLN A 468 -2.41 -18.85 6.04
CA GLN A 468 -3.79 -18.98 5.59
C GLN A 468 -3.92 -18.42 4.16
N ASN A 469 -4.66 -19.10 3.28
CA ASN A 469 -4.88 -18.70 1.89
C ASN A 469 -3.59 -18.48 1.04
N CYS A 470 -2.41 -19.00 1.43
CA CYS A 470 -1.22 -19.03 0.56
C CYS A 470 -1.36 -20.13 -0.52
N SER A 471 -2.26 -19.92 -1.48
CA SER A 471 -2.73 -20.95 -2.41
C SER A 471 -1.68 -21.53 -3.36
N ASN A 472 -0.52 -20.90 -3.50
CA ASN A 472 0.60 -21.35 -4.32
C ASN A 472 1.83 -21.80 -3.50
N LEU A 473 1.72 -21.87 -2.17
CA LEU A 473 2.83 -22.23 -1.29
C LEU A 473 3.16 -23.71 -1.44
N THR A 474 4.26 -24.05 -2.12
CA THR A 474 4.59 -25.44 -2.47
C THR A 474 5.38 -26.17 -1.39
N SER A 475 6.09 -25.44 -0.53
CA SER A 475 6.86 -26.04 0.56
C SER A 475 7.11 -25.06 1.70
N VAL A 476 7.16 -25.59 2.92
CA VAL A 476 7.51 -24.84 4.14
C VAL A 476 8.44 -25.68 4.99
N GLU A 477 9.52 -25.07 5.50
CA GLU A 477 10.43 -25.69 6.47
C GLU A 477 10.31 -24.97 7.82
N LEU A 478 9.89 -25.69 8.86
CA LEU A 478 9.64 -25.14 10.19
C LEU A 478 10.75 -25.51 11.17
N GLY A 479 11.21 -24.53 11.96
CA GLY A 479 12.20 -24.73 13.03
C GLY A 479 11.60 -25.29 14.32
N VAL A 480 10.27 -25.29 14.45
CA VAL A 480 9.54 -25.81 15.61
C VAL A 480 8.14 -26.29 15.18
N VAL A 481 7.64 -27.37 15.78
CA VAL A 481 6.22 -27.71 15.71
C VAL A 481 5.51 -26.99 16.87
N PRO A 482 4.66 -25.99 16.59
CA PRO A 482 4.03 -25.21 17.66
C PRO A 482 3.07 -26.07 18.48
N THR A 483 3.07 -25.87 19.79
CA THR A 483 2.18 -26.56 20.75
C THR A 483 1.03 -25.69 21.23
N ASN A 484 1.09 -24.38 20.98
CA ASN A 484 0.07 -23.39 21.34
C ASN A 484 -0.24 -22.52 20.11
N ASN A 485 -1.44 -21.93 20.07
CA ASN A 485 -1.85 -20.99 19.02
C ASN A 485 -1.70 -21.54 17.58
N ILE A 486 -2.22 -22.75 17.35
CA ILE A 486 -2.04 -23.52 16.10
C ILE A 486 -3.25 -23.55 15.16
N VAL A 487 -4.13 -22.56 15.27
CA VAL A 487 -5.38 -22.54 14.49
C VAL A 487 -5.10 -22.21 13.02
N ASP A 488 -5.61 -23.07 12.12
CA ASP A 488 -5.69 -22.85 10.67
C ASP A 488 -4.37 -22.39 10.00
N ILE A 489 -3.22 -22.86 10.51
CA ILE A 489 -1.88 -22.47 10.03
C ILE A 489 -1.74 -22.60 8.51
N PHE A 490 -2.18 -23.73 7.96
CA PHE A 490 -2.09 -24.09 6.53
C PHE A 490 -3.46 -24.12 5.83
N LYS A 491 -4.49 -23.45 6.37
CA LYS A 491 -5.82 -23.49 5.76
C LYS A 491 -5.83 -22.74 4.44
N GLY A 492 -6.20 -23.42 3.36
CA GLY A 492 -6.24 -22.82 2.03
C GLY A 492 -4.86 -22.65 1.38
N THR A 493 -3.81 -23.27 1.93
CA THR A 493 -2.54 -23.42 1.21
C THR A 493 -2.70 -24.38 0.03
N ASP A 494 -1.70 -24.41 -0.85
CA ASP A 494 -1.63 -25.43 -1.88
C ASP A 494 -1.79 -26.85 -1.28
N PRO A 495 -2.66 -27.71 -1.83
CA PRO A 495 -2.88 -29.05 -1.28
C PRO A 495 -1.68 -29.99 -1.46
N ASN A 496 -0.75 -29.69 -2.36
CA ASN A 496 0.49 -30.41 -2.57
C ASN A 496 1.63 -29.86 -1.72
N CYS A 497 1.41 -28.80 -0.93
CA CYS A 497 2.43 -28.19 -0.07
C CYS A 497 3.10 -29.24 0.83
N LEU A 498 4.43 -29.37 0.70
CA LEU A 498 5.24 -30.21 1.59
C LEU A 498 5.60 -29.44 2.87
N LYS A 499 5.40 -30.06 4.04
CA LYS A 499 5.78 -29.46 5.34
C LYS A 499 6.97 -30.21 5.93
N TYR A 500 8.14 -29.61 5.88
CA TYR A 500 9.35 -30.12 6.51
C TYR A 500 9.40 -29.64 7.96
N LEU A 501 9.52 -30.60 8.88
CA LEU A 501 9.43 -30.39 10.31
C LEU A 501 10.77 -30.68 11.00
N PRO A 502 10.98 -30.17 12.23
CA PRO A 502 12.21 -30.40 12.97
C PRO A 502 12.51 -31.89 13.17
N ALA A 503 13.80 -32.21 13.22
CA ALA A 503 14.28 -33.54 13.52
C ALA A 503 13.69 -34.10 14.84
N GLY A 504 13.32 -35.38 14.85
CA GLY A 504 12.67 -36.05 15.98
C GLY A 504 11.16 -35.83 16.09
N THR A 505 10.54 -35.10 15.16
CA THR A 505 9.08 -34.93 15.13
C THR A 505 8.39 -36.25 14.80
N THR A 506 7.51 -36.71 15.69
CA THR A 506 6.74 -37.96 15.52
C THR A 506 5.23 -37.76 15.54
N THR A 507 4.75 -36.58 15.94
CA THR A 507 3.32 -36.25 15.99
C THR A 507 3.10 -34.85 15.47
N VAL A 508 1.98 -34.65 14.76
CA VAL A 508 1.58 -33.38 14.15
C VAL A 508 0.07 -33.18 14.35
N PRO A 509 -0.43 -31.93 14.27
CA PRO A 509 -1.87 -31.68 14.27
C PRO A 509 -2.60 -32.48 13.17
N THR A 510 -3.78 -33.03 13.48
CA THR A 510 -4.49 -33.99 12.61
C THR A 510 -4.93 -33.43 11.25
N ASN A 511 -5.02 -32.10 11.12
CA ASN A 511 -5.36 -31.42 9.88
C ASN A 511 -4.13 -31.08 9.01
N TRP A 512 -2.92 -31.42 9.46
CA TRP A 512 -1.71 -31.25 8.65
C TRP A 512 -1.51 -32.48 7.77
N THR A 513 -1.33 -32.25 6.47
CA THR A 513 -1.05 -33.28 5.45
C THR A 513 0.32 -33.07 4.86
N ASN A 514 0.90 -34.10 4.24
CA ASN A 514 2.19 -34.03 3.54
C ASN A 514 3.36 -33.58 4.45
N CYS A 515 3.41 -34.13 5.67
CA CYS A 515 4.44 -33.81 6.66
C CYS A 515 5.65 -34.74 6.53
N ILE A 516 6.84 -34.15 6.62
CA ILE A 516 8.14 -34.81 6.50
C ILE A 516 8.99 -34.42 7.71
N ALA A 517 9.61 -35.40 8.37
CA ALA A 517 10.58 -35.17 9.44
C ALA A 517 11.71 -36.19 9.33
N ASP A 518 12.94 -35.83 9.70
CA ASP A 518 14.11 -36.71 9.59
C ASP A 518 14.31 -37.32 8.18
N GLY A 519 13.95 -36.57 7.14
CA GLY A 519 14.00 -37.03 5.75
C GLY A 519 13.03 -38.18 5.45
N LYS A 520 11.96 -38.33 6.23
CA LYS A 520 10.95 -39.39 6.11
C LYS A 520 9.53 -38.81 6.12
N ALA A 521 8.64 -39.37 5.31
CA ALA A 521 7.21 -39.04 5.37
C ALA A 521 6.62 -39.57 6.69
N LEU A 522 5.74 -38.77 7.32
CA LEU A 522 5.06 -39.18 8.56
C LEU A 522 3.71 -39.90 8.30
N ALA A 523 3.23 -39.85 7.06
CA ALA A 523 1.99 -40.48 6.60
C ALA A 523 2.01 -40.56 5.06
N ASP A 524 0.97 -41.18 4.46
CA ASP A 524 0.76 -41.13 3.02
C ASP A 524 0.65 -39.68 2.53
N ILE A 525 1.26 -39.40 1.37
CA ILE A 525 1.24 -38.09 0.73
C ILE A 525 0.32 -38.16 -0.49
N THR A 526 -0.60 -37.21 -0.61
CA THR A 526 -1.53 -37.16 -1.76
C THR A 526 -1.28 -35.89 -2.57
N LEU A 527 -1.02 -36.07 -3.87
CA LEU A 527 -0.91 -34.99 -4.83
C LEU A 527 -2.27 -34.81 -5.55
N THR A 528 -2.72 -33.56 -5.53
CA THR A 528 -3.88 -33.05 -6.25
C THR A 528 -3.45 -32.61 -7.64
N ASP A 529 -4.21 -33.04 -8.64
CA ASP A 529 -3.98 -32.70 -10.03
C ASP A 529 -4.14 -31.19 -10.30
N GLU A 530 -3.38 -30.65 -11.26
CA GLU A 530 -3.37 -29.22 -11.66
C GLU A 530 -2.92 -28.25 -10.56
N LYS A 531 -2.37 -28.78 -9.46
CA LYS A 531 -1.78 -27.98 -8.38
C LYS A 531 -0.25 -28.04 -8.43
N PRO A 532 0.44 -26.91 -8.20
CA PRO A 532 1.89 -26.87 -8.27
C PRO A 532 2.53 -27.83 -7.27
N PHE A 533 3.76 -28.23 -7.54
CA PHE A 533 4.55 -29.08 -6.65
C PHE A 533 6.03 -28.71 -6.73
N HIS A 534 6.67 -28.61 -5.57
CA HIS A 534 8.11 -28.44 -5.46
C HIS A 534 8.63 -29.22 -4.25
N CYS A 535 9.67 -30.03 -4.47
CA CYS A 535 10.36 -30.81 -3.46
C CYS A 535 11.76 -30.21 -3.26
N PRO A 536 11.98 -29.33 -2.26
CA PRO A 536 13.27 -28.69 -2.05
C PRO A 536 14.36 -29.67 -1.60
N GLN A 537 13.97 -30.74 -0.90
CA GLN A 537 14.90 -31.74 -0.37
C GLN A 537 14.33 -33.15 -0.50
N ALA A 538 15.17 -34.10 -0.91
CA ALA A 538 14.76 -35.50 -1.07
C ALA A 538 14.37 -36.14 0.27
N PHE A 539 13.41 -37.07 0.25
CA PHE A 539 12.96 -37.80 1.43
C PHE A 539 12.49 -39.22 1.09
N SER A 540 12.45 -40.11 2.09
CA SER A 540 11.92 -41.47 2.00
C SER A 540 10.44 -41.51 2.37
N MET A 541 9.64 -42.35 1.73
CA MET A 541 8.26 -42.59 2.14
C MET A 541 8.13 -43.48 3.39
N ASP A 542 9.18 -44.19 3.80
CA ASP A 542 9.28 -44.89 5.12
C ASP A 542 8.07 -45.76 5.52
N GLY A 543 7.61 -46.63 4.61
CA GLY A 543 6.43 -47.47 4.78
C GLY A 543 5.11 -46.86 4.31
N HIS A 544 5.12 -45.61 3.83
CA HIS A 544 3.97 -44.88 3.28
C HIS A 544 4.02 -44.76 1.76
N THR A 545 2.98 -44.22 1.14
CA THR A 545 2.91 -44.04 -0.32
C THR A 545 2.65 -42.59 -0.71
N MET A 546 3.23 -42.18 -1.83
CA MET A 546 2.85 -40.96 -2.53
C MET A 546 1.86 -41.32 -3.62
N THR A 547 0.70 -40.69 -3.61
CA THR A 547 -0.42 -40.98 -4.51
C THR A 547 -0.78 -39.77 -5.34
N TYR A 548 -0.93 -39.94 -6.65
CA TYR A 548 -1.47 -38.95 -7.57
C TYR A 548 -2.70 -39.51 -8.27
N THR A 549 -3.81 -38.76 -8.22
CA THR A 549 -5.08 -39.15 -8.86
C THR A 549 -5.47 -38.10 -9.87
N ARG A 550 -5.84 -38.53 -11.07
CA ARG A 550 -6.30 -37.66 -12.15
C ARG A 550 -7.54 -38.26 -12.80
N THR A 551 -8.46 -37.40 -13.24
CA THR A 551 -9.51 -37.81 -14.16
C THR A 551 -8.95 -37.80 -15.58
N TRP A 552 -8.95 -38.96 -16.22
CA TRP A 552 -8.33 -39.12 -17.53
C TRP A 552 -9.37 -39.10 -18.63
N LYS A 553 -8.98 -38.57 -19.79
CA LYS A 553 -9.72 -38.83 -21.03
C LYS A 553 -9.23 -40.14 -21.62
N TYR A 554 -10.18 -41.02 -21.92
CA TYR A 554 -9.90 -42.37 -22.38
C TYR A 554 -9.63 -42.42 -23.88
N ALA A 555 -8.82 -43.40 -24.26
CA ALA A 555 -8.52 -43.73 -25.63
C ALA A 555 -9.75 -44.30 -26.35
N THR A 556 -9.98 -43.80 -27.55
CA THR A 556 -10.96 -44.29 -28.52
C THR A 556 -10.24 -44.95 -29.71
N LYS A 557 -10.97 -45.57 -30.64
CA LYS A 557 -10.40 -46.04 -31.91
C LYS A 557 -9.77 -44.93 -32.77
N THR A 558 -10.03 -43.66 -32.44
CA THR A 558 -9.64 -42.49 -33.22
C THR A 558 -8.66 -41.54 -32.50
N GLY A 559 -8.46 -41.64 -31.19
CA GLY A 559 -7.61 -40.73 -30.41
C GLY A 559 -7.60 -41.03 -28.90
N GLY A 560 -7.14 -40.08 -28.07
CA GLY A 560 -7.25 -40.14 -26.59
C GLY A 560 -5.94 -40.30 -25.81
N TRP A 561 -4.89 -39.63 -26.27
CA TRP A 561 -3.62 -39.54 -25.55
C TRP A 561 -3.62 -38.37 -24.56
N ASN A 562 -2.86 -38.55 -23.49
CA ASN A 562 -2.58 -37.54 -22.48
C ASN A 562 -1.06 -37.49 -22.26
N THR A 563 -0.59 -36.44 -21.58
CA THR A 563 0.78 -36.38 -21.07
C THR A 563 0.81 -36.56 -19.55
N LEU A 564 1.93 -37.07 -19.04
CA LEU A 564 2.16 -37.31 -17.62
C LEU A 564 3.60 -36.96 -17.24
N TYR A 565 3.74 -36.28 -16.11
CA TYR A 565 5.03 -36.00 -15.47
C TYR A 565 4.86 -36.05 -13.96
N LEU A 566 5.56 -36.95 -13.27
CA LEU A 566 5.42 -37.13 -11.82
C LEU A 566 6.76 -36.98 -11.08
N PRO A 567 6.74 -36.54 -9.81
CA PRO A 567 7.95 -36.42 -9.00
C PRO A 567 8.44 -37.76 -8.41
N PHE A 568 7.79 -38.87 -8.73
CA PHE A 568 8.10 -40.20 -8.20
C PHE A 568 7.91 -41.31 -9.22
N ALA A 569 8.59 -42.43 -9.02
CA ALA A 569 8.33 -43.65 -9.78
C ALA A 569 7.00 -44.27 -9.32
N ALA A 570 6.12 -44.59 -10.27
CA ALA A 570 4.74 -44.95 -9.96
C ALA A 570 4.28 -46.23 -10.67
N THR A 571 3.39 -46.95 -9.99
CA THR A 571 2.55 -48.00 -10.56
C THR A 571 1.11 -47.49 -10.66
N ALA A 572 0.40 -47.87 -11.72
CA ALA A 572 -0.99 -47.48 -11.90
C ALA A 572 -1.92 -48.53 -11.31
N THR A 573 -3.03 -48.10 -10.73
CA THR A 573 -4.13 -48.94 -10.30
C THR A 573 -5.45 -48.37 -10.81
N ALA A 574 -6.44 -49.22 -11.07
CA ALA A 574 -7.83 -48.81 -11.28
C ALA A 574 -8.74 -49.53 -10.30
N ASP A 575 -9.49 -48.78 -9.50
CA ASP A 575 -10.35 -49.32 -8.43
C ASP A 575 -9.61 -50.33 -7.53
N ASN A 576 -8.36 -50.00 -7.17
CA ASN A 576 -7.42 -50.84 -6.39
C ASN A 576 -6.90 -52.10 -7.10
N THR A 577 -7.18 -52.28 -8.39
CA THR A 577 -6.59 -53.37 -9.19
C THR A 577 -5.33 -52.85 -9.88
N PRO A 578 -4.16 -53.49 -9.69
CA PRO A 578 -2.93 -53.12 -10.39
C PRO A 578 -3.09 -53.16 -11.90
N LEU A 579 -2.56 -52.14 -12.58
CA LEU A 579 -2.50 -52.03 -14.03
C LEU A 579 -1.07 -52.20 -14.51
N THR A 580 -0.92 -52.81 -15.67
CA THR A 580 0.35 -53.10 -16.33
C THR A 580 0.43 -52.38 -17.68
N PRO A 581 1.50 -51.65 -18.00
CA PRO A 581 1.63 -51.03 -19.32
C PRO A 581 2.00 -52.05 -20.40
N ALA A 582 1.48 -51.85 -21.61
CA ALA A 582 1.74 -52.71 -22.76
C ALA A 582 3.19 -52.54 -23.27
N THR A 583 4.07 -53.49 -22.92
CA THR A 583 5.45 -53.55 -23.42
C THR A 583 5.56 -54.50 -24.62
N GLY A 584 5.58 -53.97 -25.85
CA GLY A 584 6.08 -54.67 -27.04
C GLY A 584 5.40 -55.99 -27.43
N GLY A 585 4.06 -56.06 -27.54
CA GLY A 585 3.41 -57.29 -28.05
C GLY A 585 1.96 -57.61 -27.68
N ALA A 586 1.25 -56.74 -26.93
CA ALA A 586 -0.23 -56.69 -26.71
C ALA A 586 -0.84 -57.16 -25.36
N ASP A 587 -0.08 -57.40 -24.29
CA ASP A 587 -0.63 -57.86 -22.99
C ASP A 587 -0.50 -56.84 -21.83
N GLY A 588 -1.00 -55.61 -21.96
CA GLY A 588 -1.01 -54.66 -20.83
C GLY A 588 -2.24 -53.77 -20.80
N ASP A 589 -2.71 -53.38 -19.62
CA ASP A 589 -3.92 -52.61 -19.36
C ASP A 589 -3.91 -51.15 -19.87
N TYR A 590 -2.74 -50.58 -20.20
CA TYR A 590 -2.63 -49.23 -20.74
C TYR A 590 -1.36 -49.04 -21.56
N ILE A 591 -1.21 -47.91 -22.28
CA ILE A 591 -0.02 -47.61 -23.07
C ILE A 591 0.77 -46.48 -22.43
N LEU A 592 2.08 -46.67 -22.28
CA LEU A 592 3.03 -45.70 -21.75
C LEU A 592 4.22 -45.58 -22.71
N LYS A 593 4.49 -44.37 -23.19
CA LYS A 593 5.59 -44.09 -24.13
C LYS A 593 6.43 -42.90 -23.67
N THR A 594 7.73 -42.93 -23.99
CA THR A 594 8.67 -41.82 -23.74
C THR A 594 9.46 -41.49 -25.00
N LEU A 595 9.95 -40.24 -25.08
CA LEU A 595 10.72 -39.74 -26.22
C LEU A 595 12.11 -40.36 -26.22
N THR A 596 12.52 -40.94 -27.36
CA THR A 596 13.86 -41.52 -27.53
C THR A 596 14.65 -40.91 -28.68
N GLY A 597 14.00 -40.13 -29.55
CA GLY A 597 14.68 -39.37 -30.59
C GLY A 597 13.73 -38.43 -31.31
N SER A 598 14.28 -37.44 -32.00
CA SER A 598 13.48 -36.48 -32.75
C SER A 598 14.22 -36.00 -34.00
N THR A 599 13.46 -35.81 -35.10
CA THR A 599 13.91 -35.19 -36.35
C THR A 599 12.90 -34.11 -36.74
N THR A 600 13.24 -33.21 -37.68
CA THR A 600 12.34 -32.10 -38.05
C THR A 600 10.94 -32.58 -38.46
N GLY A 601 9.94 -32.28 -37.62
CA GLY A 601 8.52 -32.61 -37.84
C GLY A 601 8.10 -34.01 -37.35
N THR A 602 9.02 -34.84 -36.83
CA THR A 602 8.72 -36.21 -36.38
C THR A 602 9.38 -36.53 -35.04
N LEU A 603 8.60 -37.13 -34.14
CA LEU A 603 9.03 -37.61 -32.83
C LEU A 603 9.10 -39.15 -32.84
N THR A 604 10.18 -39.71 -32.32
CA THR A 604 10.33 -41.16 -32.11
C THR A 604 10.08 -41.48 -30.64
N MET A 605 9.07 -42.29 -30.38
CA MET A 605 8.62 -42.66 -29.04
C MET A 605 8.65 -44.17 -28.85
N THR A 606 9.11 -44.66 -27.70
CA THR A 606 9.15 -46.11 -27.40
C THR A 606 8.30 -46.45 -26.19
N SER A 607 7.68 -47.63 -26.20
CA SER A 607 6.94 -48.16 -25.04
C SER A 607 7.88 -48.46 -23.87
N THR A 608 7.38 -48.26 -22.65
CA THR A 608 8.12 -48.50 -21.40
C THR A 608 7.21 -49.13 -20.34
N GLY A 609 7.83 -49.83 -19.39
CA GLY A 609 7.16 -50.70 -18.42
C GLY A 609 6.77 -50.03 -17.09
N THR A 610 7.33 -48.87 -16.75
CA THR A 610 7.08 -48.18 -15.48
C THR A 610 7.19 -46.67 -15.63
N VAL A 611 6.42 -45.92 -14.84
CA VAL A 611 6.59 -44.47 -14.71
C VAL A 611 7.79 -44.22 -13.80
N GLN A 612 8.76 -43.45 -14.28
CA GLN A 612 9.93 -43.01 -13.51
C GLN A 612 9.76 -41.56 -13.06
N ALA A 613 10.38 -41.23 -11.93
CA ALA A 613 10.39 -39.86 -11.41
C ALA A 613 10.98 -38.89 -12.44
N TYR A 614 10.40 -37.70 -12.54
CA TYR A 614 10.86 -36.59 -13.37
C TYR A 614 11.12 -36.97 -14.84
N THR A 615 10.38 -37.95 -15.36
CA THR A 615 10.42 -38.35 -16.77
C THR A 615 9.09 -38.03 -17.44
N PRO A 616 9.07 -37.32 -18.58
CA PRO A 616 7.84 -37.02 -19.29
C PRO A 616 7.38 -38.22 -20.12
N TYR A 617 6.07 -38.45 -20.09
CA TYR A 617 5.44 -39.55 -20.80
C TYR A 617 4.26 -39.10 -21.63
N LEU A 618 4.02 -39.83 -22.72
CA LEU A 618 2.74 -39.91 -23.39
C LEU A 618 2.02 -41.17 -22.88
N VAL A 619 0.77 -41.02 -22.46
CA VAL A 619 -0.02 -42.10 -21.86
C VAL A 619 -1.40 -42.18 -22.50
N ALA A 620 -1.86 -43.40 -22.76
CA ALA A 620 -3.20 -43.68 -23.23
C ALA A 620 -3.82 -44.80 -22.39
N LEU A 621 -5.04 -44.56 -21.91
CA LEU A 621 -5.81 -45.49 -21.08
C LEU A 621 -7.01 -45.99 -21.89
N PRO A 622 -7.31 -47.30 -21.93
CA PRO A 622 -8.39 -47.83 -22.77
C PRO A 622 -9.79 -47.37 -22.33
N GLY A 623 -10.60 -46.89 -23.27
CA GLY A 623 -12.03 -46.61 -23.07
C GLY A 623 -12.95 -47.76 -23.51
N ASN A 624 -14.27 -47.57 -23.47
CA ASN A 624 -15.27 -48.57 -23.93
C ASN A 624 -15.14 -48.98 -25.41
N THR A 625 -14.39 -48.21 -26.20
CA THR A 625 -14.14 -48.50 -27.62
C THR A 625 -12.74 -49.07 -27.89
N PHE A 626 -11.93 -49.25 -26.84
CA PHE A 626 -10.53 -49.69 -26.92
C PHE A 626 -10.38 -51.18 -26.58
N GLY A 627 -10.92 -52.04 -27.44
CA GLY A 627 -10.90 -53.49 -27.23
C GLY A 627 -11.72 -53.94 -26.00
N ASP A 628 -11.35 -55.08 -25.41
CA ASP A 628 -12.08 -55.69 -24.29
C ASP A 628 -11.64 -55.17 -22.90
N ALA A 629 -10.55 -54.40 -22.83
CA ALA A 629 -9.91 -53.97 -21.58
C ALA A 629 -10.32 -52.55 -21.14
N SER A 630 -11.62 -52.24 -21.08
CA SER A 630 -12.08 -50.87 -20.76
C SER A 630 -11.75 -50.46 -19.31
N LEU A 631 -11.16 -49.27 -19.17
CA LEU A 631 -10.99 -48.54 -17.91
C LEU A 631 -11.96 -47.36 -17.77
N GLU A 632 -12.92 -47.21 -18.70
CA GLU A 632 -13.88 -46.11 -18.67
C GLU A 632 -14.76 -46.18 -17.42
N GLY A 633 -14.89 -45.04 -16.73
CA GLY A 633 -15.64 -44.94 -15.48
C GLY A 633 -14.89 -45.46 -14.25
N LYS A 634 -13.67 -45.99 -14.41
CA LYS A 634 -12.78 -46.36 -13.29
C LYS A 634 -11.88 -45.21 -12.89
N THR A 635 -11.61 -45.05 -11.61
CA THR A 635 -10.63 -44.06 -11.12
C THR A 635 -9.23 -44.64 -11.24
N VAL A 636 -8.36 -43.96 -12.01
CA VAL A 636 -6.95 -44.36 -12.16
C VAL A 636 -6.08 -43.57 -11.20
N THR A 637 -5.33 -44.31 -10.39
CA THR A 637 -4.47 -43.78 -9.33
C THR A 637 -3.04 -44.25 -9.55
N LEU A 638 -2.09 -43.30 -9.53
CA LEU A 638 -0.65 -43.56 -9.66
C LEU A 638 -0.02 -43.50 -8.26
N VAL A 639 0.59 -44.62 -7.84
CA VAL A 639 1.07 -44.81 -6.46
C VAL A 639 2.55 -45.19 -6.45
N SER A 640 3.33 -44.57 -5.57
CA SER A 640 4.72 -44.92 -5.33
C SER A 640 4.85 -46.28 -4.61
N ALA A 641 6.05 -46.86 -4.62
CA ALA A 641 6.37 -47.92 -3.65
C ALA A 641 6.31 -47.37 -2.20
N THR A 642 6.10 -48.26 -1.23
CA THR A 642 5.99 -47.90 0.21
C THR A 642 7.26 -47.28 0.79
N ASP A 643 8.41 -47.61 0.21
CA ASP A 643 9.72 -47.10 0.65
C ASP A 643 10.41 -46.33 -0.48
N ALA A 644 9.61 -45.72 -1.36
CA ALA A 644 10.15 -44.91 -2.44
C ALA A 644 10.93 -43.71 -1.89
N VAL A 645 12.05 -43.40 -2.53
CA VAL A 645 12.76 -42.13 -2.32
C VAL A 645 12.20 -41.11 -3.30
N ILE A 646 11.62 -40.03 -2.78
CA ILE A 646 11.17 -38.89 -3.55
C ILE A 646 12.38 -37.96 -3.73
N PRO A 647 12.90 -37.78 -4.95
CA PRO A 647 14.07 -36.93 -5.17
C PRO A 647 13.67 -35.45 -5.05
N ALA A 648 14.64 -34.60 -4.71
CA ALA A 648 14.49 -33.16 -4.84
C ALA A 648 14.12 -32.81 -6.28
N THR A 649 13.30 -31.78 -6.47
CA THR A 649 12.89 -31.32 -7.80
C THR A 649 14.13 -30.89 -8.58
N PRO A 650 14.42 -31.54 -9.73
CA PRO A 650 15.62 -31.24 -10.48
C PRO A 650 15.47 -29.92 -11.23
N GLU A 651 16.59 -29.28 -11.50
CA GLU A 651 16.70 -28.26 -12.55
C GLU A 651 16.37 -28.91 -13.90
N GLN A 652 15.56 -28.25 -14.73
CA GLN A 652 15.27 -28.73 -16.08
C GLN A 652 16.57 -28.73 -16.92
N THR A 653 16.84 -29.83 -17.61
CA THR A 653 18.01 -29.99 -18.49
C THR A 653 17.56 -30.29 -19.92
N GLU A 654 18.28 -29.77 -20.92
CA GLU A 654 17.98 -30.02 -22.33
C GLU A 654 18.24 -31.48 -22.73
N GLN A 655 17.40 -32.01 -23.63
CA GLN A 655 17.61 -33.35 -24.23
C GLN A 655 18.16 -33.21 -25.67
N ALA A 656 19.02 -34.12 -26.09
CA ALA A 656 19.59 -34.12 -27.44
C ALA A 656 18.52 -34.37 -28.54
N GLY A 657 18.57 -33.61 -29.63
CA GLY A 657 17.67 -33.77 -30.79
C GLY A 657 17.19 -32.44 -31.37
N ALA A 658 16.24 -32.51 -32.32
CA ALA A 658 15.59 -31.32 -32.89
C ALA A 658 14.51 -30.72 -31.95
N TYR A 659 13.95 -31.57 -31.09
CA TYR A 659 12.92 -31.23 -30.10
C TYR A 659 13.23 -31.91 -28.77
N THR A 660 12.87 -31.25 -27.68
CA THR A 660 12.93 -31.76 -26.32
C THR A 660 11.53 -31.83 -25.71
N MET A 661 11.23 -32.93 -25.01
CA MET A 661 10.00 -33.07 -24.23
C MET A 661 10.28 -32.74 -22.78
N TYR A 662 9.61 -31.71 -22.26
CA TYR A 662 9.71 -31.28 -20.87
C TYR A 662 8.46 -31.68 -20.10
N GLY A 663 8.62 -31.95 -18.82
CA GLY A 663 7.51 -31.99 -17.88
C GLY A 663 7.47 -30.73 -17.04
N THR A 664 6.27 -30.36 -16.58
CA THR A 664 6.09 -29.26 -15.64
C THR A 664 5.42 -29.73 -14.36
N LEU A 665 5.77 -29.13 -13.23
CA LEU A 665 5.14 -29.32 -11.92
C LEU A 665 4.42 -28.05 -11.44
N ALA A 666 4.29 -27.06 -12.30
CA ALA A 666 3.48 -25.86 -12.10
C ALA A 666 2.79 -25.50 -13.42
N ASP A 667 1.78 -24.63 -13.36
CA ASP A 667 1.21 -24.09 -14.60
C ASP A 667 2.29 -23.30 -15.34
N TYR A 668 2.46 -23.60 -16.62
CA TYR A 668 3.49 -23.01 -17.47
C TYR A 668 2.87 -22.52 -18.77
N GLN A 669 3.19 -21.28 -19.14
CA GLN A 669 2.76 -20.67 -20.40
C GLN A 669 3.95 -20.01 -21.09
N ALA A 670 4.09 -20.29 -22.38
CA ALA A 670 5.11 -19.65 -23.22
C ALA A 670 4.70 -19.70 -24.69
N ASP A 671 5.35 -18.87 -25.49
CA ASP A 671 5.24 -18.96 -26.94
C ASP A 671 6.01 -20.17 -27.46
N ASN A 672 5.61 -20.67 -28.63
CA ASN A 672 6.31 -21.70 -29.37
C ASN A 672 6.34 -23.08 -28.68
N LEU A 673 5.33 -23.37 -27.87
CA LEU A 673 5.14 -24.68 -27.26
C LEU A 673 4.36 -25.60 -28.20
N TYR A 674 4.85 -26.83 -28.34
CA TYR A 674 4.12 -27.91 -28.96
C TYR A 674 3.31 -28.63 -27.89
N LEU A 675 1.98 -28.52 -27.99
CA LEU A 675 1.04 -29.08 -27.03
C LEU A 675 0.22 -30.20 -27.68
N LEU A 676 -0.10 -31.22 -26.91
CA LEU A 676 -0.93 -32.33 -27.38
C LEU A 676 -2.36 -31.82 -27.61
N THR A 677 -2.82 -31.76 -28.86
CA THR A 677 -4.14 -31.20 -29.16
C THR A 677 -5.27 -32.13 -28.78
N ASN A 678 -6.26 -31.57 -28.07
CA ASN A 678 -7.56 -32.15 -27.79
C ASN A 678 -7.47 -33.61 -27.31
N GLU A 679 -7.25 -33.82 -26.01
CA GLU A 679 -7.11 -35.12 -25.33
C GLU A 679 -8.24 -36.17 -25.61
N ALA A 680 -9.28 -35.86 -26.40
CA ALA A 680 -10.27 -36.80 -26.92
C ALA A 680 -9.91 -37.40 -28.31
N ASP A 681 -9.19 -36.66 -29.15
CA ASP A 681 -8.89 -36.99 -30.57
C ASP A 681 -7.39 -37.00 -30.91
N GLY A 682 -6.54 -36.52 -29.99
CA GLY A 682 -5.14 -36.14 -30.26
C GLY A 682 -4.21 -37.30 -30.61
N SER A 683 -3.61 -37.23 -31.80
CA SER A 683 -2.49 -38.08 -32.23
C SER A 683 -1.26 -37.28 -32.68
N SER A 684 -1.19 -35.99 -32.35
CA SER A 684 -0.11 -35.07 -32.74
C SER A 684 0.11 -33.99 -31.68
N PHE A 685 1.30 -33.41 -31.65
CA PHE A 685 1.55 -32.16 -30.93
C PHE A 685 1.49 -31.00 -31.92
N ASP A 686 0.68 -30.00 -31.63
CA ASP A 686 0.51 -28.83 -32.50
C ASP A 686 1.19 -27.61 -31.89
N LEU A 687 1.75 -26.75 -32.74
CA LEU A 687 2.49 -25.57 -32.32
C LEU A 687 1.54 -24.42 -31.93
N TYR A 688 1.74 -23.90 -30.73
CA TYR A 688 1.05 -22.70 -30.23
C TYR A 688 2.04 -21.53 -30.24
N THR A 689 1.89 -20.62 -31.20
CA THR A 689 2.78 -19.46 -31.38
C THR A 689 2.42 -18.26 -30.51
N ASP A 690 1.19 -18.23 -29.98
CA ASP A 690 0.60 -17.06 -29.34
C ASP A 690 0.23 -17.38 -27.86
N GLY A 691 1.16 -17.93 -27.08
CA GLY A 691 0.97 -18.23 -25.66
C GLY A 691 0.25 -19.56 -25.34
N GLY A 692 0.84 -20.70 -25.70
CA GLY A 692 0.33 -22.03 -25.30
C GLY A 692 0.52 -22.30 -23.81
N GLY A 693 -0.42 -23.01 -23.17
CA GLY A 693 -0.38 -23.33 -21.74
C GLY A 693 -0.46 -24.82 -21.40
N VAL A 694 0.23 -25.22 -20.33
CA VAL A 694 0.28 -26.60 -19.83
C VAL A 694 0.20 -26.61 -18.31
N HIS A 695 -0.67 -27.44 -17.75
CA HIS A 695 -0.87 -27.53 -16.30
C HIS A 695 0.22 -28.34 -15.59
N ALA A 696 0.34 -28.19 -14.27
CA ALA A 696 1.20 -29.05 -13.43
C ALA A 696 0.99 -30.55 -13.69
N PHE A 697 2.02 -31.39 -13.60
CA PHE A 697 1.99 -32.84 -13.89
C PHE A 697 1.78 -33.24 -15.36
N ARG A 698 1.83 -32.30 -16.30
CA ARG A 698 1.78 -32.56 -17.74
C ARG A 698 3.14 -32.37 -18.39
N ALA A 699 3.24 -32.78 -19.64
CA ALA A 699 4.41 -32.58 -20.48
C ALA A 699 4.07 -31.78 -21.74
N TYR A 700 5.07 -31.05 -22.25
CA TYR A 700 5.04 -30.25 -23.46
C TYR A 700 6.34 -30.45 -24.26
N ILE A 701 6.37 -29.97 -25.50
CA ILE A 701 7.55 -30.08 -26.36
C ILE A 701 8.01 -28.70 -26.81
N THR A 702 9.32 -28.49 -26.87
CA THR A 702 9.92 -27.29 -27.48
C THR A 702 10.82 -27.68 -28.64
N ALA A 703 10.99 -26.75 -29.58
CA ALA A 703 11.97 -26.87 -30.65
C ALA A 703 13.33 -26.35 -30.18
N ASN A 704 14.40 -27.10 -30.44
CA ASN A 704 15.75 -26.74 -30.01
C ASN A 704 16.43 -25.76 -30.98
N ASN A 705 15.80 -25.46 -32.11
CA ASN A 705 16.30 -24.52 -33.11
C ASN A 705 15.19 -23.97 -34.03
N ALA A 706 15.49 -22.88 -34.72
CA ALA A 706 14.55 -22.18 -35.61
C ALA A 706 14.06 -23.03 -36.80
N ASN A 707 14.80 -24.07 -37.23
CA ASN A 707 14.34 -24.94 -38.31
C ASN A 707 13.31 -25.95 -37.82
N ALA A 708 13.48 -26.49 -36.62
CA ALA A 708 12.48 -27.32 -35.96
C ALA A 708 11.19 -26.52 -35.70
N LEU A 709 11.29 -25.24 -35.36
CA LEU A 709 10.12 -24.40 -35.11
C LEU A 709 9.20 -24.18 -36.33
N LYS A 710 9.66 -24.46 -37.56
CA LYS A 710 8.85 -24.30 -38.78
C LYS A 710 7.77 -25.38 -38.93
N ALA A 711 7.81 -26.46 -38.16
CA ALA A 711 6.81 -27.51 -38.24
C ALA A 711 5.53 -27.06 -37.50
N PRO A 712 4.38 -26.92 -38.16
CA PRO A 712 3.15 -26.52 -37.46
C PRO A 712 2.60 -27.65 -36.56
N ARG A 713 2.97 -28.90 -36.86
CA ARG A 713 2.55 -30.11 -36.14
C ARG A 713 3.68 -31.12 -36.12
N LEU A 714 3.79 -31.87 -35.03
CA LEU A 714 4.72 -32.97 -34.87
C LEU A 714 3.97 -34.29 -34.91
N VAL A 715 4.43 -35.21 -35.76
CA VAL A 715 3.86 -36.55 -35.87
C VAL A 715 4.68 -37.54 -35.03
N ILE A 716 4.00 -38.47 -34.37
CA ILE A 716 4.62 -39.48 -33.51
C ILE A 716 4.82 -40.77 -34.32
N GLY A 717 6.07 -41.21 -34.48
CA GLY A 717 6.47 -42.43 -35.19
C GLY A 717 7.07 -43.50 -34.28
N ASP A 718 7.21 -44.72 -34.81
CA ASP A 718 7.72 -45.92 -34.13
C ASP A 718 9.12 -46.38 -34.63
N GLY A 719 9.86 -45.50 -35.33
CA GLY A 719 11.21 -45.78 -35.81
C GLY A 719 11.28 -46.49 -37.18
N GLY A 720 10.16 -46.81 -37.83
CA GLY A 720 10.12 -47.41 -39.17
C GLY A 720 9.38 -46.61 -40.26
N GLY A 721 8.64 -45.56 -39.90
CA GLY A 721 7.84 -44.74 -40.82
C GLY A 721 6.77 -43.94 -40.08
N VAL A 722 6.03 -43.09 -40.80
CA VAL A 722 4.97 -42.23 -40.22
C VAL A 722 3.68 -43.06 -40.04
N THR A 723 3.70 -43.99 -39.09
CA THR A 723 2.55 -44.79 -38.66
C THR A 723 1.92 -44.10 -37.46
N GLY A 724 1.10 -43.08 -37.70
CA GLY A 724 0.46 -42.32 -36.62
C GLY A 724 -0.26 -43.26 -35.64
N ILE A 725 0.33 -43.45 -34.46
CA ILE A 725 -0.26 -43.89 -33.18
C ILE A 725 -1.19 -45.14 -33.13
N ARG A 726 -1.55 -45.78 -34.26
CA ARG A 726 -2.58 -46.83 -34.34
C ARG A 726 -2.06 -48.26 -34.17
N SER A 727 -0.79 -48.45 -33.80
CA SER A 727 -0.14 -49.78 -33.83
C SER A 727 -0.05 -50.53 -32.49
N ALA A 728 -0.67 -50.05 -31.41
CA ALA A 728 -0.71 -50.77 -30.14
C ALA A 728 -2.16 -51.02 -29.69
N SER A 729 -2.66 -52.23 -29.91
CA SER A 729 -3.90 -52.69 -29.29
C SER A 729 -3.59 -53.29 -27.91
N VAL A 730 -4.47 -53.02 -26.96
CA VAL A 730 -4.57 -53.78 -25.70
C VAL A 730 -5.56 -54.90 -25.99
N GLY A 731 -5.07 -56.12 -26.20
CA GLY A 731 -5.88 -57.25 -26.66
C GLY A 731 -5.98 -57.39 -28.19
N THR A 732 -6.32 -58.60 -28.64
CA THR A 732 -5.91 -59.24 -29.91
C THR A 732 -6.04 -58.46 -31.21
N LYS A 733 -5.08 -58.71 -32.12
CA LYS A 733 -4.99 -58.28 -33.52
C LYS A 733 -6.36 -58.17 -34.21
N GLU A 734 -6.77 -56.94 -34.51
CA GLU A 734 -7.61 -56.68 -35.67
C GLU A 734 -6.88 -55.75 -36.64
N VAL A 735 -6.65 -56.28 -37.84
CA VAL A 735 -6.38 -55.49 -39.03
C VAL A 735 -7.56 -54.52 -39.19
N PRO A 736 -7.35 -53.21 -39.37
CA PRO A 736 -8.45 -52.27 -39.42
C PRO A 736 -9.36 -52.60 -40.61
N ALA A 737 -10.67 -52.67 -40.37
CA ALA A 737 -11.68 -52.88 -41.42
C ALA A 737 -11.68 -51.79 -42.51
N ILE A 738 -10.93 -50.69 -42.30
CA ILE A 738 -10.96 -49.46 -43.08
C ILE A 738 -9.55 -48.83 -43.11
N SER A 739 -9.04 -48.51 -44.30
CA SER A 739 -7.76 -47.85 -44.58
C SER A 739 -7.94 -46.34 -44.75
N HIS A 740 -6.97 -45.55 -44.28
CA HIS A 740 -6.99 -44.08 -44.39
C HIS A 740 -5.97 -43.61 -45.41
N VAL A 741 -6.39 -42.74 -46.33
CA VAL A 741 -5.56 -42.18 -47.40
C VAL A 741 -5.22 -40.74 -47.05
N TYR A 742 -3.92 -40.47 -46.92
CA TYR A 742 -3.40 -39.14 -46.67
C TYR A 742 -2.62 -38.64 -47.88
N SER A 743 -2.61 -37.32 -48.06
CA SER A 743 -1.67 -36.64 -48.96
C SER A 743 -0.24 -36.73 -48.42
N ILE A 744 0.77 -36.40 -49.24
CA ILE A 744 2.19 -36.49 -48.82
C ILE A 744 2.54 -35.53 -47.66
N ASP A 745 1.78 -34.46 -47.52
CA ASP A 745 1.84 -33.46 -46.46
C ASP A 745 0.98 -33.85 -45.23
N GLY A 746 0.43 -35.07 -45.20
CA GLY A 746 -0.19 -35.67 -44.02
C GLY A 746 -1.66 -35.30 -43.79
N ARG A 747 -2.33 -34.68 -44.76
CA ARG A 747 -3.76 -34.34 -44.67
C ARG A 747 -4.60 -35.56 -45.04
N LEU A 748 -5.58 -35.92 -44.20
CA LEU A 748 -6.52 -37.00 -44.49
C LEU A 748 -7.38 -36.59 -45.69
N LEU A 749 -7.32 -37.37 -46.78
CA LEU A 749 -8.06 -37.13 -48.01
C LEU A 749 -9.33 -37.97 -48.09
N ARG A 750 -9.23 -39.26 -47.73
CA ARG A 750 -10.33 -40.21 -47.83
C ARG A 750 -10.14 -41.41 -46.90
N THR A 751 -11.24 -42.04 -46.55
CA THR A 751 -11.31 -43.29 -45.79
C THR A 751 -11.92 -44.38 -46.69
N VAL A 752 -11.26 -45.53 -46.84
CA VAL A 752 -11.65 -46.61 -47.78
C VAL A 752 -11.73 -47.98 -47.08
N PRO A 753 -12.68 -48.87 -47.41
CA PRO A 753 -12.72 -50.22 -46.86
C PRO A 753 -11.45 -51.03 -47.20
N ALA A 754 -11.07 -51.99 -46.36
CA ALA A 754 -9.86 -52.80 -46.57
C ALA A 754 -9.83 -53.54 -47.93
N GLU A 755 -11.00 -53.87 -48.48
CA GLU A 755 -11.18 -54.52 -49.78
C GLU A 755 -10.81 -53.61 -50.97
N GLU A 756 -11.05 -52.29 -50.86
CA GLU A 756 -10.71 -51.32 -51.91
C GLU A 756 -9.18 -51.15 -52.01
N TYR A 757 -8.49 -51.14 -50.87
CA TYR A 757 -7.03 -51.07 -50.82
C TYR A 757 -6.35 -52.27 -51.49
N ALA A 758 -6.92 -53.47 -51.36
CA ALA A 758 -6.36 -54.69 -51.95
C ALA A 758 -6.41 -54.69 -53.49
N HIS A 759 -7.23 -53.83 -54.11
CA HIS A 759 -7.51 -53.88 -55.54
C HIS A 759 -7.12 -52.62 -56.33
N ARG A 760 -7.21 -51.42 -55.75
CA ARG A 760 -6.60 -50.13 -56.20
C ARG A 760 -7.31 -48.96 -55.51
N LEU A 761 -6.57 -47.88 -55.22
CA LEU A 761 -7.11 -46.62 -54.71
C LEU A 761 -7.77 -45.82 -55.85
N ASP A 762 -8.99 -46.20 -56.24
CA ASP A 762 -9.70 -45.59 -57.35
C ASP A 762 -10.30 -44.22 -56.98
N GLY A 763 -10.22 -43.25 -57.90
CA GLY A 763 -10.82 -41.91 -57.76
C GLY A 763 -9.92 -40.82 -57.16
N LEU A 764 -8.61 -41.07 -57.03
CA LEU A 764 -7.62 -40.06 -56.65
C LEU A 764 -6.81 -39.61 -57.87
N ASP A 765 -6.38 -38.35 -57.87
CA ASP A 765 -5.47 -37.82 -58.90
C ASP A 765 -4.12 -38.55 -58.86
N ARG A 766 -3.43 -38.61 -60.00
CA ARG A 766 -2.09 -39.21 -60.09
C ARG A 766 -1.14 -38.56 -59.08
N GLY A 767 -0.57 -39.37 -58.19
CA GLY A 767 0.25 -38.84 -57.11
C GLY A 767 0.76 -39.91 -56.15
N ILE A 768 1.57 -39.47 -55.19
CA ILE A 768 2.02 -40.29 -54.08
C ILE A 768 1.09 -39.99 -52.90
N TYR A 769 0.60 -41.03 -52.26
CA TYR A 769 -0.28 -40.96 -51.10
C TYR A 769 0.30 -41.80 -49.98
N ILE A 770 -0.07 -41.49 -48.74
CA ILE A 770 0.27 -42.32 -47.59
C ILE A 770 -0.99 -43.10 -47.23
N VAL A 771 -0.97 -44.42 -47.41
CA VAL A 771 -2.08 -45.30 -47.04
C VAL A 771 -1.59 -46.29 -46.01
N ASN A 772 -2.23 -46.29 -44.84
CA ASN A 772 -1.81 -47.10 -43.69
C ASN A 772 -0.31 -46.99 -43.36
N GLY A 773 0.28 -45.80 -43.56
CA GLY A 773 1.69 -45.53 -43.28
C GLY A 773 2.67 -45.91 -44.39
N VAL A 774 2.20 -46.44 -45.52
CA VAL A 774 3.03 -46.80 -46.69
C VAL A 774 2.83 -45.79 -47.82
N LYS A 775 3.92 -45.39 -48.49
CA LYS A 775 3.86 -44.55 -49.68
C LYS A 775 3.32 -45.39 -50.85
N GLU A 776 2.11 -45.09 -51.26
CA GLU A 776 1.44 -45.71 -52.40
C GLU A 776 1.42 -44.76 -53.58
N VAL A 777 1.73 -45.27 -54.77
CA VAL A 777 1.73 -44.50 -56.01
C VAL A 777 0.43 -44.80 -56.75
N VAL A 778 -0.46 -43.81 -56.80
CA VAL A 778 -1.65 -43.85 -57.66
C VAL A 778 -1.22 -43.45 -59.07
N ARG A 779 -1.20 -44.43 -59.97
CA ARG A 779 -0.68 -44.33 -61.34
C ARG A 779 -1.75 -44.02 -62.38
#